data_AF-A0A1V6U898-F1
#
_entry.id   AF-A0A1V6U898-F1
#
_cell.length_a   1.000
_cell.length_b   1.000
_cell.length_c   1.000
_cell.angle_alpha   90.00
_cell.angle_beta   90.00
_cell.angle_gamma   90.00
#
_symmetry.space_group_name_H-M   'P 1'
#
loop_
_entity.id
_entity.type
_entity.pdbx_description
1 polymer ?
#
loop_
_entity_poly.entity_id
_entity_poly.type
_entity_poly.pdbx_seq_one_letter_code
_entity_poly.pdbx_strand_id
1 'polypeptide(L)'
;MLGKLSLAVVILVARALPGLGAIIEPESVKVTTSRTVRGGDLANIYLTWVNQPPSLIKSVYAPCDSESSSTKEQIIGQFSIHDHPPQRLAWAVREDAPTHHCVHIYGSDSPNVTQKVLGKSSPVSLQYKPKKRSTADINIPLLKDFDAQGAWFDGVAKIKDKVESNGGVASKISLKNTSIAIVGGGISGLATGLMLDSVGVYNWEIIEASDRVGGRFRTKYVADTQEWAEMGPMRLPYSVTYKDDNETLLYSDHQLTFQMAKILNNMNGNDSQWKINFIPWIQHSPNELYAQGTRRHPDGRIPTRAEIEEDPSLESPSEMTNAEYHNTEDQMNKILKDETTLKSLQKDVWRAHKTAMDQGLDDWSEQAMMRHVFKASQNITDEIWTSSDYDVFWDELHHNSNLGLDGSKDSMGETKWLCIDGGFNRLSDAFLPHVRDRLTLNRKIRKLEPVKGSDGHTRTQLSWYPNVSNRTFESKEYDYTIMAAPFTMTRFMDLPRFSSVLDRAISEAGLRFKSACKVALLFSERFWEKGDRPIFGGYSKPSSDSVGALYYPVYGLNESRPGLIMHYRGGDWSDRFVSFSDEEHVQTVLDSIASLHGEQARDLYTGNYERLCWLQDEHTATSWCRPDVAQHELYIPAYHQTEHNTIFIGEHTAPTQAWVSSSLHSSVRGSVQLLLELGLVDEAKELNQRWMGRWIKL
;
A
#
# COMPACT_ATOMS: atom_id res chain seq x y z
N MET A 1 9.59 -64.84 -9.21
CA MET A 1 11.03 -64.82 -9.59
C MET A 1 11.82 -64.32 -8.39
N LEU A 2 12.87 -65.08 -8.02
CA LEU A 2 14.11 -64.78 -7.26
C LEU A 2 14.10 -63.64 -6.20
N GLY A 3 14.63 -63.78 -4.99
CA GLY A 3 15.49 -64.77 -4.33
C GLY A 3 15.69 -64.34 -2.86
N LYS A 4 15.87 -65.26 -1.90
CA LYS A 4 17.19 -65.68 -1.32
C LYS A 4 17.91 -64.52 -0.61
N LEU A 5 18.35 -64.56 0.66
CA LEU A 5 18.94 -65.64 1.48
C LEU A 5 19.07 -65.09 2.95
N SER A 6 18.80 -65.88 4.01
CA SER A 6 19.77 -66.38 5.04
C SER A 6 20.35 -65.36 6.05
N LEU A 7 20.61 -65.61 7.35
CA LEU A 7 20.53 -66.77 8.26
C LEU A 7 20.77 -66.25 9.72
N ALA A 8 20.10 -66.86 10.72
CA ALA A 8 20.39 -67.12 12.16
C ALA A 8 21.31 -66.15 12.99
N VAL A 9 21.08 -65.88 14.29
CA VAL A 9 21.15 -66.82 15.45
C VAL A 9 20.55 -66.20 16.74
N VAL A 10 19.52 -66.85 17.32
CA VAL A 10 19.35 -67.40 18.72
C VAL A 10 19.93 -66.58 19.91
N ILE A 11 19.15 -66.28 20.96
CA ILE A 11 19.00 -67.02 22.24
C ILE A 11 17.81 -66.38 23.04
N LEU A 12 16.64 -67.03 23.20
CA LEU A 12 16.15 -67.81 24.37
C LEU A 12 16.48 -67.15 25.74
N VAL A 13 15.55 -66.81 26.64
CA VAL A 13 14.84 -67.75 27.52
C VAL A 13 13.79 -67.00 28.35
N ALA A 14 12.61 -67.64 28.44
CA ALA A 14 11.61 -67.75 29.51
C ALA A 14 11.11 -66.55 30.33
N ARG A 15 9.78 -66.46 30.29
CA ARG A 15 8.85 -65.90 31.28
C ARG A 15 9.07 -66.52 32.67
N ALA A 16 9.12 -65.66 33.69
CA ALA A 16 8.89 -66.01 35.10
C ALA A 16 7.59 -65.35 35.60
N LEU A 17 6.97 -66.04 36.55
CA LEU A 17 5.68 -65.82 37.24
C LEU A 17 5.54 -64.48 37.99
N PRO A 18 4.31 -64.07 38.39
CA PRO A 18 4.04 -62.80 39.04
C PRO A 18 4.46 -62.83 40.51
N GLY A 19 5.14 -61.79 40.96
CA GLY A 19 5.53 -61.61 42.35
C GLY A 19 5.46 -60.15 42.76
N LEU A 20 4.92 -59.94 43.96
CA LEU A 20 4.92 -58.73 44.79
C LEU A 20 3.88 -57.65 44.42
N GLY A 21 2.70 -57.80 45.02
CA GLY A 21 1.87 -56.65 45.35
C GLY A 21 2.64 -55.72 46.28
N ALA A 22 2.85 -54.48 45.85
CA ALA A 22 3.39 -53.43 46.68
C ALA A 22 2.43 -53.19 47.87
N ILE A 23 2.98 -53.25 49.07
CA ILE A 23 2.32 -52.79 50.28
C ILE A 23 2.17 -51.27 50.11
N ILE A 24 0.95 -50.80 49.81
CA ILE A 24 0.65 -49.36 49.79
C ILE A 24 0.70 -48.90 51.24
N GLU A 25 1.76 -48.17 51.61
CA GLU A 25 1.77 -47.45 52.89
C GLU A 25 0.55 -46.50 52.95
N PRO A 26 -0.21 -46.49 54.04
CA PRO A 26 -1.38 -45.62 54.15
C PRO A 26 -0.95 -44.14 54.12
N GLU A 27 -1.62 -43.33 53.31
CA GLU A 27 -1.38 -41.88 53.24
C GLU A 27 -1.55 -41.24 54.62
N SER A 28 -0.53 -40.50 55.07
CA SER A 28 -0.54 -39.77 56.35
C SER A 28 -1.46 -38.53 56.30
N VAL A 29 -1.76 -38.03 55.11
CA VAL A 29 -2.72 -36.93 54.89
C VAL A 29 -3.55 -37.18 53.64
N LYS A 30 -4.86 -37.09 53.76
CA LYS A 30 -5.76 -37.08 52.61
C LYS A 30 -5.79 -35.67 52.02
N VAL A 31 -5.47 -35.55 50.74
CA VAL A 31 -5.40 -34.27 50.02
C VAL A 31 -6.57 -34.16 49.06
N THR A 32 -7.38 -33.11 49.22
CA THR A 32 -8.45 -32.80 48.26
C THR A 32 -8.37 -31.34 47.84
N THR A 33 -8.84 -31.02 46.64
CA THR A 33 -8.90 -29.64 46.16
C THR A 33 -10.35 -29.16 46.14
N SER A 34 -10.53 -27.86 45.94
CA SER A 34 -11.84 -27.29 45.63
C SER A 34 -12.47 -28.04 44.44
N ARG A 35 -13.79 -28.25 44.50
CA ARG A 35 -14.56 -28.94 43.43
C ARG A 35 -14.40 -28.26 42.06
N THR A 36 -14.05 -26.97 42.07
CA THR A 36 -13.75 -26.18 40.89
C THR A 36 -12.44 -25.44 41.13
N VAL A 37 -11.43 -25.75 40.32
CA VAL A 37 -10.12 -25.08 40.32
C VAL A 37 -9.99 -24.36 38.98
N ARG A 38 -9.61 -23.08 38.99
CA ARG A 38 -9.57 -22.22 37.80
C ARG A 38 -8.20 -21.55 37.72
N GLY A 39 -7.56 -21.58 36.56
CA GLY A 39 -6.31 -20.84 36.33
C GLY A 39 -6.54 -19.33 36.54
N GLY A 40 -5.64 -18.68 37.27
CA GLY A 40 -5.72 -17.26 37.62
C GLY A 40 -6.59 -16.93 38.85
N ASP A 41 -7.32 -17.90 39.41
CA ASP A 41 -8.09 -17.74 40.65
C ASP A 41 -7.33 -18.37 41.85
N LEU A 42 -7.77 -18.05 43.08
CA LEU A 42 -7.37 -18.76 44.29
C LEU A 42 -8.22 -20.03 44.46
N ALA A 43 -7.58 -21.18 44.62
CA ALA A 43 -8.20 -22.44 44.97
C ALA A 43 -7.79 -22.88 46.37
N ASN A 44 -8.62 -23.71 47.00
CA ASN A 44 -8.30 -24.30 48.29
C ASN A 44 -7.86 -25.74 48.13
N ILE A 45 -6.79 -26.08 48.85
CA ILE A 45 -6.37 -27.46 49.12
C ILE A 45 -6.77 -27.77 50.55
N TYR A 46 -7.50 -28.85 50.75
CA TYR A 46 -7.93 -29.33 52.06
C TYR A 46 -7.07 -30.53 52.44
N LEU A 47 -6.52 -30.47 53.65
CA LEU A 47 -5.63 -31.47 54.22
C LEU A 47 -6.33 -32.12 55.41
N THR A 48 -6.62 -33.41 55.31
CA THR A 48 -7.18 -34.19 56.41
C THR A 48 -6.11 -35.16 56.91
N TRP A 49 -5.48 -34.81 58.02
CA TRP A 49 -4.39 -35.56 58.62
C TRP A 49 -4.91 -36.84 59.27
N VAL A 50 -4.32 -37.97 58.91
CA VAL A 50 -4.61 -39.29 59.49
C VAL A 50 -3.64 -39.59 60.63
N ASN A 51 -2.38 -39.14 60.49
CA ASN A 51 -1.32 -39.25 61.48
C ASN A 51 -0.82 -37.86 61.91
N GLN A 52 0.00 -37.79 62.98
CA GLN A 52 0.65 -36.53 63.33
C GLN A 52 1.57 -36.05 62.18
N PRO A 53 1.50 -34.78 61.79
CA PRO A 53 2.31 -34.23 60.72
C PRO A 53 3.79 -34.08 61.15
N PRO A 54 4.74 -34.12 60.21
CA PRO A 54 6.14 -33.78 60.48
C PRO A 54 6.32 -32.26 60.68
N SER A 55 7.48 -31.85 61.20
CA SER A 55 7.75 -30.44 61.57
C SER A 55 7.77 -29.48 60.37
N LEU A 56 8.05 -29.98 59.16
CA LEU A 56 8.08 -29.22 57.92
C LEU A 56 7.27 -29.91 56.83
N ILE A 57 6.43 -29.15 56.14
CA ILE A 57 5.66 -29.63 54.98
C ILE A 57 5.91 -28.76 53.75
N LYS A 58 5.92 -29.39 52.57
CA LYS A 58 6.03 -28.71 51.27
C LYS A 58 4.89 -29.17 50.36
N SER A 59 4.17 -28.23 49.78
CA SER A 59 3.07 -28.49 48.84
C SER A 59 3.50 -28.14 47.42
N VAL A 60 3.29 -29.06 46.48
CA VAL A 60 3.73 -28.92 45.09
C VAL A 60 2.63 -29.39 44.14
N TYR A 61 2.41 -28.66 43.05
CA TYR A 61 1.57 -29.08 41.93
C TYR A 61 2.47 -29.62 40.80
N ALA A 62 2.35 -30.92 40.52
CA ALA A 62 3.27 -31.66 39.64
C ALA A 62 2.56 -32.81 38.92
N PRO A 63 3.18 -33.44 37.90
CA PRO A 63 2.65 -34.66 37.30
C PRO A 63 2.29 -35.69 38.38
N CYS A 64 1.20 -36.42 38.18
CA CYS A 64 0.73 -37.36 39.18
C CYS A 64 1.75 -38.50 39.43
N ASP A 65 2.57 -38.85 38.44
CA ASP A 65 3.50 -39.98 38.54
C ASP A 65 4.94 -39.56 38.90
N SER A 66 5.18 -38.30 39.29
CA SER A 66 6.52 -37.84 39.67
C SER A 66 6.88 -38.29 41.09
N GLU A 67 7.80 -39.24 41.23
CA GLU A 67 8.37 -39.64 42.52
C GLU A 67 9.67 -38.88 42.88
N SER A 68 10.19 -37.99 42.02
CA SER A 68 11.32 -37.12 42.37
C SER A 68 11.33 -35.81 41.58
N SER A 69 11.93 -34.77 42.17
CA SER A 69 11.72 -33.38 41.76
C SER A 69 12.21 -33.08 40.33
N SER A 70 11.30 -32.79 39.40
CA SER A 70 11.65 -32.36 38.04
C SER A 70 11.34 -30.87 37.83
N THR A 71 12.02 -30.25 36.86
CA THR A 71 12.06 -28.80 36.60
C THR A 71 10.74 -28.15 36.15
N LYS A 72 9.59 -28.85 36.20
CA LYS A 72 8.25 -28.31 35.89
C LYS A 72 7.28 -28.33 37.09
N GLU A 73 7.81 -28.23 38.30
CA GLU A 73 7.02 -28.20 39.53
C GLU A 73 6.61 -26.79 39.92
N GLN A 74 5.32 -26.57 40.19
CA GLN A 74 4.88 -25.35 40.88
C GLN A 74 4.90 -25.61 42.39
N ILE A 75 5.82 -24.99 43.10
CA ILE A 75 5.78 -24.96 44.57
C ILE A 75 4.60 -24.08 44.98
N ILE A 76 3.63 -24.67 45.70
CA ILE A 76 2.46 -23.96 46.24
C ILE A 76 2.85 -23.25 47.52
N GLY A 77 3.67 -23.90 48.36
CA GLY A 77 4.21 -23.31 49.58
C GLY A 77 4.99 -24.31 50.43
N GLN A 78 5.76 -23.79 51.39
CA GLN A 78 6.49 -24.55 52.40
C GLN A 78 6.17 -23.97 53.78
N PHE A 79 5.88 -24.84 54.75
CA PHE A 79 5.33 -24.44 56.04
C PHE A 79 6.00 -25.21 57.17
N SER A 80 6.35 -24.51 58.24
CA SER A 80 6.77 -25.12 59.52
C SER A 80 5.56 -25.27 60.42
N ILE A 81 5.36 -26.44 61.01
CA ILE A 81 4.24 -26.74 61.91
C ILE A 81 4.72 -26.60 63.34
N HIS A 82 4.21 -25.59 64.06
CA HIS A 82 4.62 -25.30 65.44
C HIS A 82 3.60 -25.77 66.51
N ASP A 83 2.29 -25.79 66.19
CA ASP A 83 1.24 -26.20 67.14
C ASP A 83 0.23 -27.18 66.50
N HIS A 84 -0.57 -26.72 65.53
CA HIS A 84 -1.60 -27.53 64.86
C HIS A 84 -1.33 -27.62 63.35
N PRO A 85 -1.49 -28.80 62.71
CA PRO A 85 -1.33 -28.93 61.27
C PRO A 85 -2.31 -28.04 60.49
N PRO A 86 -1.89 -27.45 59.35
CA PRO A 86 -2.81 -26.74 58.48
C PRO A 86 -3.82 -27.72 57.91
N GLN A 87 -5.11 -27.40 58.07
CA GLN A 87 -6.21 -28.16 57.47
C GLN A 87 -6.60 -27.64 56.07
N ARG A 88 -6.08 -26.46 55.70
CA ARG A 88 -6.34 -25.81 54.41
C ARG A 88 -5.14 -24.98 53.97
N LEU A 89 -4.80 -25.06 52.69
CA LEU A 89 -3.84 -24.18 52.03
C LEU A 89 -4.56 -23.37 50.93
N ALA A 90 -4.17 -22.10 50.79
CA ALA A 90 -4.55 -21.30 49.65
C ALA A 90 -3.56 -21.53 48.51
N TRP A 91 -4.07 -21.89 47.34
CA TRP A 91 -3.29 -22.13 46.14
C TRP A 91 -3.62 -21.05 45.11
N ALA A 92 -2.64 -20.19 44.83
CA ALA A 92 -2.69 -19.31 43.66
C ALA A 92 -2.41 -20.15 42.41
N VAL A 93 -3.48 -20.52 41.70
CA VAL A 93 -3.39 -21.35 40.51
C VAL A 93 -2.86 -20.47 39.39
N ARG A 94 -1.68 -20.80 38.83
CA ARG A 94 -1.16 -20.05 37.68
C ARG A 94 -2.14 -20.14 36.50
N GLU A 95 -2.24 -19.09 35.69
CA GLU A 95 -3.09 -19.11 34.50
C GLU A 95 -2.66 -20.21 33.50
N ASP A 96 -1.36 -20.51 33.42
CA ASP A 96 -0.75 -21.56 32.58
C ASP A 96 -0.60 -22.93 33.28
N ALA A 97 -1.19 -23.13 34.47
CA ALA A 97 -1.04 -24.40 35.17
C ALA A 97 -1.56 -25.56 34.30
N PRO A 98 -0.81 -26.67 34.14
CA PRO A 98 -1.26 -27.82 33.35
C PRO A 98 -2.44 -28.52 34.02
N THR A 99 -3.42 -28.98 33.23
CA THR A 99 -4.54 -29.78 33.74
C THR A 99 -4.15 -31.24 33.95
N HIS A 100 -4.82 -31.94 34.87
CA HIS A 100 -4.58 -33.35 35.24
C HIS A 100 -3.26 -33.63 35.97
N HIS A 101 -2.65 -32.59 36.56
CA HIS A 101 -1.59 -32.75 37.55
C HIS A 101 -2.19 -32.96 38.96
N CYS A 102 -1.36 -33.36 39.91
CA CYS A 102 -1.77 -33.65 41.28
C CYS A 102 -1.08 -32.69 42.25
N VAL A 103 -1.76 -32.39 43.36
CA VAL A 103 -1.15 -31.70 44.50
C VAL A 103 -0.51 -32.74 45.39
N HIS A 104 0.80 -32.66 45.57
CA HIS A 104 1.60 -33.51 46.44
C HIS A 104 1.96 -32.77 47.72
N ILE A 105 1.80 -33.44 48.86
CA ILE A 105 2.28 -32.94 50.16
C ILE A 105 3.48 -33.78 50.57
N TYR A 106 4.63 -33.13 50.68
CA TYR A 106 5.86 -33.72 51.18
C TYR A 106 6.08 -33.31 52.63
N GLY A 107 6.69 -34.22 53.39
CA GLY A 107 7.01 -34.06 54.81
C GLY A 107 8.48 -34.29 55.09
N SER A 108 9.01 -33.55 56.07
CA SER A 108 10.33 -33.81 56.65
C SER A 108 10.40 -33.34 58.09
N ASP A 109 11.13 -34.06 58.94
CA ASP A 109 11.35 -33.68 60.34
C ASP A 109 12.49 -32.65 60.51
N SER A 110 13.26 -32.39 59.45
CA SER A 110 14.35 -31.40 59.43
C SER A 110 14.64 -30.91 58.00
N PRO A 111 15.13 -29.68 57.78
CA PRO A 111 15.46 -29.16 56.44
C PRO A 111 16.45 -30.02 55.64
N ASN A 112 17.25 -30.85 56.31
CA ASN A 112 18.33 -31.65 55.72
C ASN A 112 17.99 -33.14 55.55
N VAL A 113 16.74 -33.55 55.76
CA VAL A 113 16.29 -34.95 55.58
C VAL A 113 15.51 -35.12 54.28
N THR A 114 15.62 -36.28 53.65
CA THR A 114 14.93 -36.65 52.41
C THR A 114 13.42 -36.50 52.57
N GLN A 115 12.79 -35.67 51.74
CA GLN A 115 11.36 -35.40 51.78
C GLN A 115 10.55 -36.64 51.36
N LYS A 116 9.63 -37.10 52.22
CA LYS A 116 8.72 -38.21 51.92
C LYS A 116 7.35 -37.68 51.50
N VAL A 117 6.72 -38.31 50.49
CA VAL A 117 5.33 -38.00 50.12
C VAL A 117 4.41 -38.46 51.25
N LEU A 118 3.64 -37.54 51.82
CA LEU A 118 2.67 -37.82 52.88
C LEU A 118 1.27 -38.09 52.35
N GLY A 119 0.96 -37.56 51.16
CA GLY A 119 -0.33 -37.73 50.50
C GLY A 119 -0.43 -36.94 49.21
N LYS A 120 -1.37 -37.35 48.35
CA LYS A 120 -1.54 -36.79 47.01
C LYS A 120 -3.01 -36.62 46.67
N SER A 121 -3.36 -35.58 45.92
CA SER A 121 -4.72 -35.39 45.43
C SER A 121 -5.04 -36.30 44.24
N SER A 122 -6.32 -36.52 43.95
CA SER A 122 -6.75 -36.93 42.61
C SER A 122 -6.31 -35.89 41.55
N PRO A 123 -6.16 -36.28 40.27
CA PRO A 123 -5.82 -35.35 39.20
C PRO A 123 -6.77 -34.15 39.17
N VAL A 124 -6.21 -32.95 39.16
CA VAL A 124 -6.98 -31.70 39.21
C VAL A 124 -7.34 -31.30 37.79
N SER A 125 -8.65 -31.29 37.48
CA SER A 125 -9.15 -30.72 36.22
C SER A 125 -9.33 -29.21 36.36
N LEU A 126 -8.58 -28.42 35.60
CA LEU A 126 -8.67 -26.96 35.63
C LEU A 126 -9.79 -26.49 34.70
N GLN A 127 -10.73 -25.70 35.24
CA GLN A 127 -11.74 -25.01 34.44
C GLN A 127 -11.19 -23.66 34.00
N TYR A 128 -11.04 -23.47 32.69
CA TYR A 128 -10.80 -22.13 32.16
C TYR A 128 -12.14 -21.39 32.11
N LYS A 129 -12.24 -20.25 32.81
CA LYS A 129 -13.36 -19.34 32.56
C LYS A 129 -13.20 -18.78 31.15
N PRO A 130 -14.22 -18.80 30.29
CA PRO A 130 -14.26 -17.84 29.20
C PRO A 130 -14.29 -16.45 29.86
N LYS A 131 -13.23 -15.66 29.65
CA LYS A 131 -13.15 -14.29 30.17
C LYS A 131 -14.40 -13.52 29.68
N LYS A 132 -15.32 -13.21 30.61
CA LYS A 132 -16.25 -12.10 30.41
C LYS A 132 -15.40 -10.83 30.38
N ARG A 133 -15.31 -10.23 29.20
CA ARG A 133 -14.56 -9.01 28.92
C ARG A 133 -15.11 -7.86 29.79
N SER A 134 -14.27 -7.37 30.70
CA SER A 134 -14.36 -6.00 31.24
C SER A 134 -13.90 -5.05 30.14
N THR A 135 -14.69 -4.02 29.85
CA THR A 135 -14.56 -3.07 28.74
C THR A 135 -13.37 -2.11 28.81
N ALA A 136 -12.34 -2.41 29.62
CA ALA A 136 -11.21 -1.51 29.84
C ALA A 136 -9.84 -2.03 29.33
N ASP A 137 -9.75 -3.27 28.83
CA ASP A 137 -8.50 -3.89 28.31
C ASP A 137 -8.62 -4.38 26.83
N ILE A 138 -9.48 -3.76 26.01
CA ILE A 138 -9.93 -4.34 24.72
C ILE A 138 -9.61 -3.50 23.46
N ASN A 139 -9.07 -2.29 23.54
CA ASN A 139 -8.88 -1.50 22.31
C ASN A 139 -7.66 -2.00 21.51
N ILE A 140 -7.93 -2.88 20.55
CA ILE A 140 -7.01 -3.13 19.43
C ILE A 140 -6.87 -1.79 18.70
N PRO A 141 -5.66 -1.22 18.58
CA PRO A 141 -5.46 0.03 17.86
C PRO A 141 -5.99 -0.10 16.43
N LEU A 142 -6.80 0.87 16.01
CA LEU A 142 -7.29 0.99 14.65
C LEU A 142 -6.43 1.97 13.87
N LEU A 143 -6.46 1.90 12.54
CA LEU A 143 -5.62 2.77 11.72
C LEU A 143 -5.91 4.26 11.96
N LYS A 144 -7.18 4.62 12.21
CA LYS A 144 -7.63 5.98 12.55
C LYS A 144 -7.01 6.55 13.83
N ASP A 145 -6.40 5.71 14.68
CA ASP A 145 -5.77 6.12 15.93
C ASP A 145 -4.33 6.63 15.69
N PHE A 146 -3.84 6.59 14.45
CA PHE A 146 -2.49 7.02 14.04
C PHE A 146 -2.54 8.26 13.14
N ASP A 147 -1.37 8.87 12.92
CA ASP A 147 -1.23 10.10 12.11
C ASP A 147 -1.53 9.85 10.63
N ALA A 148 -2.78 10.07 10.24
CA ALA A 148 -3.28 9.89 8.89
C ALA A 148 -2.64 10.82 7.85
N GLN A 149 -2.23 12.01 8.27
CA GLN A 149 -1.61 13.00 7.38
C GLN A 149 -0.11 12.76 7.20
N GLY A 150 0.50 11.94 8.06
CA GLY A 150 1.94 11.69 8.05
C GLY A 150 2.29 10.21 8.02
N ALA A 151 3.26 9.86 8.87
CA ALA A 151 3.83 8.53 8.96
C ALA A 151 2.97 7.60 9.85
N TRP A 152 1.71 7.33 9.46
CA TRP A 152 0.81 6.41 10.17
C TRP A 152 1.47 5.05 10.49
N PHE A 153 2.39 4.61 9.65
CA PHE A 153 3.14 3.35 9.79
C PHE A 153 4.06 3.31 11.02
N ASP A 154 4.49 4.45 11.57
CA ASP A 154 5.22 4.48 12.84
C ASP A 154 4.33 4.04 14.00
N GLY A 155 3.08 4.50 13.98
CA GLY A 155 2.07 4.13 14.97
C GLY A 155 1.81 2.63 14.98
N VAL A 156 1.68 2.03 13.79
CA VAL A 156 1.53 0.58 13.63
C VAL A 156 2.76 -0.18 14.14
N ALA A 157 3.97 0.31 13.84
CA ALA A 157 5.22 -0.29 14.32
C ALA A 157 5.35 -0.26 15.85
N LYS A 158 4.83 0.81 16.48
CA LYS A 158 4.84 1.04 17.94
C LYS A 158 3.74 0.29 18.69
N ILE A 159 2.82 -0.40 18.00
CA ILE A 159 1.84 -1.25 18.68
C ILE A 159 2.62 -2.27 19.52
N LYS A 160 2.43 -2.18 20.84
CA LYS A 160 3.07 -3.09 21.79
C LYS A 160 2.65 -4.51 21.43
N ASP A 161 3.63 -5.37 21.22
CA ASP A 161 3.38 -6.80 21.16
C ASP A 161 2.63 -7.17 22.43
N LYS A 162 1.56 -7.96 22.30
CA LYS A 162 1.00 -8.60 23.48
C LYS A 162 2.10 -9.51 24.01
N VAL A 163 2.77 -9.09 25.08
CA VAL A 163 3.69 -9.96 25.81
C VAL A 163 2.87 -11.16 26.25
N GLU A 164 3.05 -12.28 25.56
CA GLU A 164 2.43 -13.56 25.88
C GLU A 164 3.00 -14.03 27.22
N SER A 165 2.31 -13.74 28.32
CA SER A 165 2.54 -14.42 29.59
C SER A 165 1.86 -15.80 29.67
N ASN A 166 1.18 -16.26 28.62
CA ASN A 166 0.73 -17.64 28.44
C ASN A 166 0.79 -17.99 26.94
N GLY A 167 1.57 -19.00 26.58
CA GLY A 167 1.91 -19.30 25.19
C GLY A 167 0.74 -19.56 24.25
N GLY A 168 0.92 -19.11 23.01
CA GLY A 168 0.22 -19.62 21.83
C GLY A 168 -1.06 -18.87 21.50
N VAL A 169 -0.94 -17.73 20.82
CA VAL A 169 -2.02 -17.25 19.97
C VAL A 169 -2.22 -18.23 18.81
N ALA A 170 -3.21 -19.11 18.95
CA ALA A 170 -3.92 -19.54 17.75
C ALA A 170 -4.56 -18.27 17.18
N SER A 171 -3.96 -17.68 16.13
CA SER A 171 -4.75 -16.85 15.21
C SER A 171 -5.98 -17.71 14.93
N LYS A 172 -7.18 -17.28 15.37
CA LYS A 172 -8.36 -18.11 15.16
C LYS A 172 -8.42 -18.31 13.65
N ILE A 173 -8.21 -19.53 13.16
CA ILE A 173 -8.22 -19.88 11.73
C ILE A 173 -9.49 -19.30 11.06
N SER A 174 -10.58 -19.12 11.83
CA SER A 174 -11.80 -18.44 11.40
C SER A 174 -11.63 -16.99 10.94
N LEU A 175 -10.73 -16.19 11.52
CA LEU A 175 -10.54 -14.78 11.16
C LEU A 175 -9.80 -14.63 9.82
N LYS A 176 -8.88 -15.54 9.50
CA LYS A 176 -8.20 -15.56 8.18
C LYS A 176 -9.11 -16.07 7.05
N ASN A 177 -10.25 -16.65 7.38
CA ASN A 177 -11.28 -17.07 6.44
C ASN A 177 -12.37 -16.01 6.22
N THR A 178 -12.17 -14.78 6.71
CA THR A 178 -13.03 -13.62 6.42
C THR A 178 -13.14 -13.41 4.93
N SER A 179 -14.36 -13.33 4.42
CA SER A 179 -14.67 -13.07 3.00
C SER A 179 -14.50 -11.59 2.66
N ILE A 180 -13.67 -11.29 1.66
CA ILE A 180 -13.30 -9.92 1.29
C ILE A 180 -13.57 -9.69 -0.20
N ALA A 181 -14.37 -8.68 -0.54
CA ALA A 181 -14.48 -8.20 -1.92
C ALA A 181 -13.48 -7.08 -2.17
N ILE A 182 -12.77 -7.11 -3.29
CA ILE A 182 -11.93 -6.03 -3.79
C ILE A 182 -12.56 -5.51 -5.09
N VAL A 183 -13.17 -4.33 -5.04
CA VAL A 183 -13.88 -3.74 -6.19
C VAL A 183 -12.92 -2.88 -7.00
N GLY A 184 -12.45 -3.41 -8.13
CA GLY A 184 -11.51 -2.79 -9.07
C GLY A 184 -10.21 -3.58 -9.22
N GLY A 185 -9.92 -4.03 -10.44
CA GLY A 185 -8.70 -4.74 -10.86
C GLY A 185 -7.56 -3.83 -11.32
N GLY A 186 -7.53 -2.57 -10.86
CA GLY A 186 -6.39 -1.67 -11.03
C GLY A 186 -5.22 -2.04 -10.10
N ILE A 187 -4.10 -1.32 -10.20
CA ILE A 187 -2.89 -1.59 -9.38
C ILE A 187 -3.21 -1.65 -7.88
N SER A 188 -4.08 -0.76 -7.38
CA SER A 188 -4.44 -0.79 -5.96
C SER A 188 -5.13 -2.09 -5.53
N GLY A 189 -6.09 -2.58 -6.30
CA GLY A 189 -6.81 -3.82 -5.99
C GLY A 189 -5.94 -5.07 -6.17
N LEU A 190 -5.15 -5.13 -7.25
CA LEU A 190 -4.20 -6.22 -7.50
C LEU A 190 -3.16 -6.33 -6.39
N ALA A 191 -2.58 -5.19 -5.99
CA ALA A 191 -1.60 -5.12 -4.91
C ALA A 191 -2.19 -5.57 -3.57
N THR A 192 -3.41 -5.14 -3.24
CA THR A 192 -4.11 -5.55 -2.01
C THR A 192 -4.32 -7.06 -1.94
N GLY A 193 -4.77 -7.71 -3.02
CA GLY A 193 -4.92 -9.18 -3.04
C GLY A 193 -3.61 -9.91 -2.73
N LEU A 194 -2.51 -9.49 -3.36
CA LEU A 194 -1.17 -10.05 -3.10
C LEU A 194 -0.71 -9.79 -1.65
N MET A 195 -0.94 -8.58 -1.13
CA MET A 195 -0.58 -8.22 0.25
C MET A 195 -1.29 -9.09 1.28
N LEU A 196 -2.60 -9.34 1.10
CA LEU A 196 -3.38 -10.21 1.97
C LEU A 196 -2.91 -11.67 1.90
N ASP A 197 -2.62 -12.18 0.69
CA ASP A 197 -2.01 -13.51 0.52
C ASP A 197 -0.70 -13.64 1.27
N SER A 198 0.13 -12.59 1.23
CA SER A 198 1.47 -12.60 1.82
C SER A 198 1.50 -12.72 3.35
N VAL A 199 0.35 -12.60 4.02
CA VAL A 199 0.16 -12.77 5.48
C VAL A 199 -0.88 -13.86 5.82
N GLY A 200 -1.29 -14.65 4.82
CA GLY A 200 -2.15 -15.81 5.00
C GLY A 200 -3.66 -15.54 5.00
N VAL A 201 -4.10 -14.39 4.47
CA VAL A 201 -5.53 -14.07 4.28
C VAL A 201 -5.89 -14.31 2.82
N TYR A 202 -6.54 -15.45 2.54
CA TYR A 202 -6.72 -15.94 1.16
C TYR A 202 -8.15 -15.80 0.62
N ASN A 203 -9.16 -15.63 1.49
CA ASN A 203 -10.58 -15.59 1.12
C ASN A 203 -11.00 -14.21 0.60
N TRP A 204 -10.36 -13.77 -0.48
CA TRP A 204 -10.70 -12.54 -1.18
C TRP A 204 -11.03 -12.83 -2.64
N GLU A 205 -11.77 -11.94 -3.27
CA GLU A 205 -11.93 -11.91 -4.73
C GLU A 205 -11.87 -10.49 -5.28
N ILE A 206 -11.28 -10.34 -6.47
CA ILE A 206 -11.23 -9.09 -7.21
C ILE A 206 -12.39 -9.07 -8.21
N ILE A 207 -13.16 -7.99 -8.20
CA ILE A 207 -14.30 -7.76 -9.08
C ILE A 207 -13.98 -6.54 -9.93
N GLU A 208 -13.78 -6.75 -11.22
CA GLU A 208 -13.36 -5.73 -12.19
C GLU A 208 -14.46 -5.47 -13.21
N ALA A 209 -14.70 -4.18 -13.46
CA ALA A 209 -15.77 -3.74 -14.34
C ALA A 209 -15.47 -3.98 -15.83
N SER A 210 -14.20 -3.88 -16.22
CA SER A 210 -13.72 -4.11 -17.58
C SER A 210 -13.36 -5.58 -17.85
N ASP A 211 -12.95 -5.86 -19.07
CA ASP A 211 -12.48 -7.16 -19.55
C ASP A 211 -10.99 -7.41 -19.27
N ARG A 212 -10.33 -6.53 -18.52
CA ARG A 212 -8.88 -6.61 -18.25
C ARG A 212 -8.51 -6.05 -16.87
N VAL A 213 -7.30 -6.35 -16.44
CA VAL A 213 -6.70 -5.73 -15.25
C VAL A 213 -5.88 -4.47 -15.59
N GLY A 214 -5.43 -3.75 -14.58
CA GLY A 214 -4.48 -2.64 -14.70
C GLY A 214 -5.10 -1.24 -14.62
N GLY A 215 -6.42 -1.10 -14.84
CA GLY A 215 -7.14 0.16 -14.65
C GLY A 215 -6.59 1.28 -15.53
N ARG A 216 -5.87 2.25 -14.96
CA ARG A 216 -5.25 3.36 -15.71
C ARG A 216 -3.96 2.99 -16.45
N PHE A 217 -3.51 1.74 -16.33
CA PHE A 217 -2.40 1.23 -17.12
C PHE A 217 -2.90 0.85 -18.51
N ARG A 218 -2.35 1.50 -19.54
CA ARG A 218 -2.82 1.35 -20.92
C ARG A 218 -1.67 1.50 -21.92
N THR A 219 -0.93 0.42 -22.07
CA THR A 219 0.02 0.23 -23.17
C THR A 219 -0.73 -0.22 -24.43
N LYS A 220 -0.47 0.42 -25.57
CA LYS A 220 -1.06 0.09 -26.87
C LYS A 220 0.03 -0.14 -27.91
N TYR A 221 0.06 -1.34 -28.50
CA TYR A 221 0.92 -1.63 -29.65
C TYR A 221 0.21 -1.20 -30.93
N VAL A 222 0.92 -0.55 -31.85
CA VAL A 222 0.31 0.11 -33.01
C VAL A 222 0.58 -0.67 -34.30
N ALA A 223 -0.46 -0.90 -35.10
CA ALA A 223 -0.40 -1.49 -36.45
C ALA A 223 0.43 -2.80 -36.56
N ASP A 224 0.27 -3.71 -35.59
CA ASP A 224 1.01 -4.98 -35.51
C ASP A 224 2.54 -4.83 -35.52
N THR A 225 3.05 -3.65 -35.15
CA THR A 225 4.47 -3.39 -34.99
C THR A 225 4.94 -3.65 -33.56
N GLN A 226 6.25 -3.54 -33.33
CA GLN A 226 6.84 -3.54 -31.98
C GLN A 226 6.79 -2.14 -31.32
N GLU A 227 6.19 -1.15 -31.97
CA GLU A 227 6.02 0.19 -31.42
C GLU A 227 4.82 0.22 -30.47
N TRP A 228 5.04 0.80 -29.29
CA TRP A 228 4.01 0.91 -28.25
C TRP A 228 3.90 2.31 -27.68
N ALA A 229 2.66 2.73 -27.45
CA ALA A 229 2.32 4.00 -26.83
C ALA A 229 1.80 3.79 -25.41
N GLU A 230 2.24 4.65 -24.48
CA GLU A 230 1.68 4.72 -23.14
C GLU A 230 0.53 5.70 -23.07
N MET A 231 -0.68 5.17 -23.09
CA MET A 231 -1.88 5.96 -22.91
C MET A 231 -2.15 6.28 -21.44
N GLY A 232 -1.48 5.59 -20.51
CA GLY A 232 -1.48 5.86 -19.08
C GLY A 232 -0.15 6.39 -18.56
N PRO A 233 0.44 5.81 -17.49
CA PRO A 233 1.75 6.22 -16.99
C PRO A 233 2.87 5.87 -17.97
N MET A 234 3.88 6.74 -18.09
CA MET A 234 4.98 6.56 -19.05
C MET A 234 6.38 6.54 -18.42
N ARG A 235 6.53 7.06 -17.20
CA ARG A 235 7.83 7.23 -16.54
C ARG A 235 7.70 7.22 -15.01
N LEU A 236 8.80 6.91 -14.34
CA LEU A 236 8.95 6.87 -12.89
C LEU A 236 10.27 7.58 -12.52
N PRO A 237 10.26 8.55 -11.59
CA PRO A 237 11.50 9.08 -11.04
C PRO A 237 12.16 7.99 -10.18
N TYR A 238 13.47 7.85 -10.30
CA TYR A 238 14.25 6.82 -9.61
C TYR A 238 15.17 7.40 -8.56
N SER A 239 15.99 8.36 -8.98
CA SER A 239 16.92 9.10 -8.12
C SER A 239 17.07 10.52 -8.60
N VAL A 240 17.53 11.42 -7.75
CA VAL A 240 17.91 12.78 -8.11
C VAL A 240 19.31 13.07 -7.61
N THR A 241 20.11 13.77 -8.41
CA THR A 241 21.44 14.25 -8.04
C THR A 241 21.43 15.78 -8.01
N TYR A 242 21.72 16.36 -6.85
CA TYR A 242 21.80 17.80 -6.65
C TYR A 242 23.16 18.34 -7.06
N LYS A 243 23.21 19.56 -7.63
CA LYS A 243 24.45 20.14 -8.17
C LYS A 243 25.33 20.82 -7.13
N ASP A 244 24.72 21.30 -6.04
CA ASP A 244 25.40 22.07 -5.00
C ASP A 244 26.38 21.20 -4.19
N ASP A 245 25.95 19.99 -3.82
CA ASP A 245 26.69 19.07 -2.95
C ASP A 245 26.93 17.68 -3.57
N ASN A 246 26.43 17.45 -4.79
CA ASN A 246 26.49 16.16 -5.49
C ASN A 246 25.82 15.01 -4.70
N GLU A 247 24.92 15.32 -3.76
CA GLU A 247 24.10 14.34 -3.03
C GLU A 247 23.14 13.66 -4.02
N THR A 248 23.09 12.33 -3.97
CA THR A 248 22.13 11.54 -4.75
C THR A 248 21.11 10.89 -3.83
N LEU A 249 19.83 11.17 -4.07
CA LEU A 249 18.71 10.71 -3.28
C LEU A 249 17.81 9.79 -4.10
N LEU A 250 17.27 8.75 -3.46
CA LEU A 250 16.22 7.92 -4.04
C LEU A 250 14.86 8.53 -3.69
N TYR A 251 13.93 8.50 -4.64
CA TYR A 251 12.54 8.90 -4.40
C TYR A 251 11.82 7.85 -3.55
N SER A 252 11.60 8.17 -2.27
CA SER A 252 11.08 7.25 -1.25
C SER A 252 9.78 6.55 -1.63
N ASP A 253 8.75 7.28 -2.06
CA ASP A 253 7.47 6.70 -2.45
C ASP A 253 7.58 5.84 -3.72
N HIS A 254 8.35 6.27 -4.72
CA HIS A 254 8.56 5.52 -5.95
C HIS A 254 9.30 4.19 -5.74
N GLN A 255 10.08 4.05 -4.66
CA GLN A 255 10.67 2.78 -4.27
C GLN A 255 9.65 1.67 -4.00
N LEU A 256 8.38 2.00 -3.70
CA LEU A 256 7.30 1.02 -3.60
C LEU A 256 7.03 0.32 -4.94
N THR A 257 7.11 1.07 -6.05
CA THR A 257 6.87 0.54 -7.40
C THR A 257 7.96 -0.43 -7.81
N PHE A 258 9.23 -0.06 -7.60
CA PHE A 258 10.37 -0.93 -7.89
C PHE A 258 10.40 -2.17 -6.99
N GLN A 259 10.00 -2.03 -5.72
CA GLN A 259 9.83 -3.16 -4.80
C GLN A 259 8.75 -4.13 -5.29
N MET A 260 7.57 -3.63 -5.70
CA MET A 260 6.50 -4.46 -6.22
C MET A 260 6.93 -5.24 -7.47
N ALA A 261 7.56 -4.57 -8.43
CA ALA A 261 8.08 -5.22 -9.63
C ALA A 261 9.10 -6.33 -9.31
N LYS A 262 10.00 -6.09 -8.35
CA LYS A 262 10.95 -7.12 -7.88
C LYS A 262 10.24 -8.32 -7.25
N ILE A 263 9.21 -8.08 -6.43
CA ILE A 263 8.41 -9.14 -5.80
C ILE A 263 7.73 -9.99 -6.88
N LEU A 264 7.05 -9.37 -7.84
CA LEU A 264 6.35 -10.08 -8.93
C LEU A 264 7.32 -10.86 -9.82
N ASN A 265 8.47 -10.28 -10.18
CA ASN A 265 9.50 -10.99 -10.93
C ASN A 265 9.99 -12.24 -10.18
N ASN A 266 10.19 -12.15 -8.87
CA ASN A 266 10.59 -13.30 -8.05
C ASN A 266 9.47 -14.35 -7.96
N MET A 267 8.23 -13.93 -7.73
CA MET A 267 7.08 -14.83 -7.64
C MET A 267 6.81 -15.57 -8.96
N ASN A 268 7.05 -14.92 -10.09
CA ASN A 268 6.95 -15.51 -11.43
C ASN A 268 8.21 -16.25 -11.88
N GLY A 269 9.21 -16.45 -11.00
CA GLY A 269 10.45 -17.15 -11.36
C GLY A 269 11.26 -16.49 -12.49
N ASN A 270 11.09 -15.17 -12.67
CA ASN A 270 11.63 -14.39 -13.79
C ASN A 270 11.21 -14.90 -15.19
N ASP A 271 10.03 -15.53 -15.31
CA ASP A 271 9.47 -15.92 -16.60
C ASP A 271 9.34 -14.71 -17.52
N SER A 272 9.91 -14.82 -18.73
CA SER A 272 9.89 -13.78 -19.77
C SER A 272 8.49 -13.25 -20.10
N GLN A 273 7.44 -14.07 -19.98
CA GLN A 273 6.07 -13.65 -20.23
C GLN A 273 5.62 -12.57 -19.23
N TRP A 274 6.03 -12.68 -17.97
CA TRP A 274 5.59 -11.80 -16.87
C TRP A 274 6.69 -10.84 -16.39
N LYS A 275 7.88 -10.94 -16.95
CA LYS A 275 9.05 -10.20 -16.48
C LYS A 275 8.86 -8.70 -16.67
N ILE A 276 9.05 -7.94 -15.59
CA ILE A 276 9.05 -6.48 -15.60
C ILE A 276 10.51 -6.04 -15.66
N ASN A 277 10.91 -5.41 -16.78
CA ASN A 277 12.24 -4.82 -16.94
C ASN A 277 12.11 -3.31 -16.94
N PHE A 278 12.95 -2.63 -16.15
CA PHE A 278 13.07 -1.18 -16.21
C PHE A 278 14.20 -0.79 -17.15
N ILE A 279 13.95 0.20 -18.00
CA ILE A 279 14.94 0.84 -18.88
C ILE A 279 15.00 2.33 -18.58
N PRO A 280 16.12 3.02 -18.90
CA PRO A 280 16.22 4.46 -18.75
C PRO A 280 15.11 5.18 -19.52
N TRP A 281 14.51 6.19 -18.90
CA TRP A 281 13.66 7.16 -19.59
C TRP A 281 14.47 8.44 -19.81
N ILE A 282 14.64 8.86 -21.05
CA ILE A 282 15.30 10.12 -21.38
C ILE A 282 14.27 11.23 -21.21
N GLN A 283 14.39 11.98 -20.11
CA GLN A 283 13.46 13.04 -19.76
C GLN A 283 13.62 14.27 -20.64
N HIS A 284 14.86 14.63 -20.95
CA HIS A 284 15.22 15.72 -21.84
C HIS A 284 16.31 15.32 -22.82
N SER A 285 16.19 15.80 -24.05
CA SER A 285 17.22 15.71 -25.09
C SER A 285 17.75 17.11 -25.42
N PRO A 286 19.06 17.31 -25.64
CA PRO A 286 19.59 18.63 -25.98
C PRO A 286 19.01 19.20 -27.29
N ASN A 287 18.63 18.33 -28.22
CA ASN A 287 18.08 18.72 -29.53
C ASN A 287 16.54 18.82 -29.56
N GLU A 288 15.87 18.81 -28.41
CA GLU A 288 14.43 19.11 -28.33
C GLU A 288 14.12 20.44 -29.02
N LEU A 289 13.15 20.46 -29.94
CA LEU A 289 12.76 21.66 -30.67
C LEU A 289 11.69 22.43 -29.90
N TYR A 290 11.98 23.67 -29.53
CA TYR A 290 11.02 24.56 -28.86
C TYR A 290 10.63 25.67 -29.83
N ALA A 291 9.45 25.56 -30.44
CA ALA A 291 8.85 26.62 -31.25
C ALA A 291 7.93 27.53 -30.42
N GLN A 292 7.34 26.98 -29.36
CA GLN A 292 6.56 27.75 -28.39
C GLN A 292 7.48 28.51 -27.43
N GLY A 293 7.17 29.77 -27.15
CA GLY A 293 7.91 30.59 -26.17
C GLY A 293 9.29 31.04 -26.64
N THR A 294 9.65 30.85 -27.91
CA THR A 294 10.98 31.16 -28.44
C THR A 294 10.92 31.92 -29.75
N ARG A 295 12.01 32.62 -30.06
CA ARG A 295 12.27 33.23 -31.36
C ARG A 295 12.97 32.22 -32.25
N ARG A 296 12.67 32.29 -33.55
CA ARG A 296 13.42 31.53 -34.56
C ARG A 296 14.83 32.11 -34.70
N HIS A 297 15.77 31.24 -35.06
CA HIS A 297 17.08 31.67 -35.54
C HIS A 297 16.94 32.58 -36.77
N PRO A 298 17.96 33.41 -37.10
CA PRO A 298 17.93 34.27 -38.28
C PRO A 298 17.70 33.53 -39.61
N ASP A 299 18.08 32.26 -39.68
CA ASP A 299 17.87 31.37 -40.82
C ASP A 299 16.48 30.69 -40.82
N GLY A 300 15.62 31.01 -39.86
CA GLY A 300 14.26 30.48 -39.71
C GLY A 300 14.17 29.17 -38.93
N ARG A 301 15.30 28.56 -38.51
CA ARG A 301 15.28 27.32 -37.72
C ARG A 301 14.60 27.53 -36.36
N ILE A 302 13.93 26.47 -35.92
CA ILE A 302 13.45 26.37 -34.55
C ILE A 302 14.65 26.10 -33.63
N PRO A 303 14.80 26.85 -32.52
CA PRO A 303 15.88 26.63 -31.60
C PRO A 303 15.69 25.32 -30.84
N THR A 304 16.83 24.69 -30.54
CA THR A 304 16.89 23.53 -29.66
C THR A 304 16.95 23.96 -28.19
N ARG A 305 16.59 23.05 -27.28
CA ARG A 305 16.77 23.24 -25.84
C ARG A 305 18.19 23.68 -25.48
N ALA A 306 19.22 22.99 -26.00
CA ALA A 306 20.61 23.33 -25.71
C ALA A 306 21.00 24.72 -26.27
N GLU A 307 20.57 25.07 -27.49
CA GLU A 307 20.80 26.40 -28.05
C GLU A 307 20.18 27.50 -27.19
N ILE A 308 19.00 27.27 -26.59
CA ILE A 308 18.34 28.23 -25.69
C ILE A 308 19.11 28.38 -24.37
N GLU A 309 19.60 27.27 -23.81
CA GLU A 309 20.43 27.29 -22.59
C GLU A 309 21.76 28.04 -22.83
N GLU A 310 22.32 27.95 -24.04
CA GLU A 310 23.54 28.67 -24.44
C GLU A 310 23.28 30.15 -24.77
N ASP A 311 22.15 30.46 -25.41
CA ASP A 311 21.71 31.79 -25.80
C ASP A 311 20.27 32.08 -25.33
N PRO A 312 20.10 32.59 -24.09
CA PRO A 312 18.80 33.00 -23.56
C PRO A 312 18.10 34.09 -24.38
N SER A 313 18.81 34.77 -25.30
CA SER A 313 18.18 35.71 -26.22
C SER A 313 17.30 35.01 -27.27
N LEU A 314 17.30 33.68 -27.34
CA LEU A 314 16.34 32.90 -28.14
C LEU A 314 14.97 32.78 -27.45
N GLU A 315 14.87 33.03 -26.15
CA GLU A 315 13.57 33.07 -25.49
C GLU A 315 12.77 34.29 -25.96
N SER A 316 11.45 34.12 -26.02
CA SER A 316 10.54 35.24 -26.20
C SER A 316 10.61 36.09 -24.93
N PRO A 317 10.68 37.43 -25.05
CA PRO A 317 10.70 38.29 -23.86
C PRO A 317 9.45 38.03 -23.02
N SER A 318 9.63 37.82 -21.72
CA SER A 318 8.50 37.80 -20.78
C SER A 318 7.73 39.12 -20.89
N GLU A 319 6.40 39.04 -20.96
CA GLU A 319 5.54 40.22 -21.07
C GLU A 319 5.58 41.08 -19.80
N MET A 320 5.99 40.51 -18.65
CA MET A 320 6.04 41.19 -17.36
C MET A 320 7.31 40.88 -16.55
N THR A 321 8.16 41.90 -16.38
CA THR A 321 9.44 41.79 -15.65
C THR A 321 9.63 42.94 -14.65
N ASN A 322 8.55 43.41 -14.02
CA ASN A 322 8.63 44.53 -13.08
C ASN A 322 9.04 44.05 -11.67
N ALA A 323 9.39 44.99 -10.78
CA ALA A 323 9.86 44.66 -9.43
C ALA A 323 8.82 43.91 -8.57
N GLU A 324 7.52 44.15 -8.81
CA GLU A 324 6.45 43.45 -8.10
C GLU A 324 6.38 41.98 -8.51
N TYR A 325 6.56 41.69 -9.80
CA TYR A 325 6.60 40.33 -10.34
C TYR A 325 7.71 39.54 -9.68
N HIS A 326 8.96 40.03 -9.76
CA HIS A 326 10.12 39.34 -9.21
C HIS A 326 10.01 39.14 -7.69
N ASN A 327 9.54 40.15 -6.95
CA ASN A 327 9.36 40.00 -5.51
C ASN A 327 8.27 38.97 -5.15
N THR A 328 7.23 38.82 -5.98
CA THR A 328 6.17 37.82 -5.75
C THR A 328 6.64 36.42 -6.12
N GLU A 329 7.28 36.28 -7.28
CA GLU A 329 7.90 35.04 -7.75
C GLU A 329 8.96 34.53 -6.78
N ASP A 330 9.81 35.40 -6.23
CA ASP A 330 10.81 35.05 -5.21
C ASP A 330 10.17 34.52 -3.92
N GLN A 331 9.01 35.07 -3.52
CA GLN A 331 8.28 34.58 -2.35
C GLN A 331 7.65 33.22 -2.61
N MET A 332 7.08 32.99 -3.81
CA MET A 332 6.57 31.68 -4.22
C MET A 332 7.71 30.65 -4.30
N ASN A 333 8.82 30.98 -4.94
CA ASN A 333 9.98 30.09 -5.09
C ASN A 333 10.62 29.72 -3.73
N LYS A 334 10.60 30.60 -2.73
CA LYS A 334 11.04 30.27 -1.36
C LYS A 334 10.20 29.17 -0.69
N ILE A 335 8.97 28.97 -1.15
CA ILE A 335 8.12 27.87 -0.69
C ILE A 335 8.33 26.67 -1.62
N LEU A 336 8.13 26.86 -2.92
CA LEU A 336 7.98 25.80 -3.92
C LEU A 336 9.30 25.18 -4.41
N LYS A 337 10.41 25.90 -4.26
CA LYS A 337 11.73 25.53 -4.79
C LYS A 337 12.83 25.60 -3.73
N ASP A 338 12.46 25.55 -2.44
CA ASP A 338 13.45 25.43 -1.37
C ASP A 338 14.11 24.04 -1.41
N GLU A 339 15.43 24.02 -1.59
CA GLU A 339 16.19 22.81 -1.79
C GLU A 339 16.08 21.83 -0.60
N THR A 340 16.09 22.36 0.63
CA THR A 340 15.96 21.54 1.86
C THR A 340 14.61 20.85 1.90
N THR A 341 13.56 21.59 1.58
CA THR A 341 12.19 21.08 1.48
C THR A 341 12.11 20.01 0.41
N LEU A 342 12.58 20.26 -0.82
CA LEU A 342 12.57 19.26 -1.89
C LEU A 342 13.34 17.98 -1.49
N LYS A 343 14.58 18.12 -0.96
CA LYS A 343 15.38 17.01 -0.42
C LYS A 343 14.60 16.20 0.61
N SER A 344 13.79 16.85 1.45
CA SER A 344 12.93 16.18 2.43
C SER A 344 11.80 15.37 1.79
N LEU A 345 11.17 15.89 0.73
CA LEU A 345 10.13 15.18 -0.03
C LEU A 345 10.69 13.90 -0.66
N GLN A 346 11.87 13.95 -1.27
CA GLN A 346 12.44 12.73 -1.86
C GLN A 346 12.84 11.71 -0.78
N LYS A 347 13.41 12.16 0.35
CA LYS A 347 13.81 11.29 1.47
C LYS A 347 12.62 10.63 2.17
N ASP A 348 11.54 11.37 2.40
CA ASP A 348 10.43 10.95 3.26
C ASP A 348 9.15 11.78 2.98
N VAL A 349 8.50 11.50 1.84
CA VAL A 349 7.37 12.30 1.35
C VAL A 349 6.20 12.37 2.34
N TRP A 350 6.00 11.34 3.17
CA TRP A 350 4.89 11.31 4.13
C TRP A 350 5.07 12.30 5.27
N ARG A 351 6.29 12.41 5.81
CA ARG A 351 6.56 13.41 6.86
C ARG A 351 6.67 14.81 6.26
N ALA A 352 7.15 14.94 5.04
CA ALA A 352 7.11 16.20 4.31
C ALA A 352 5.65 16.68 4.07
N HIS A 353 4.74 15.78 3.70
CA HIS A 353 3.31 16.09 3.59
C HIS A 353 2.75 16.61 4.90
N LYS A 354 2.99 15.90 6.01
CA LYS A 354 2.57 16.36 7.35
C LYS A 354 3.12 17.75 7.68
N THR A 355 4.37 18.02 7.33
CA THR A 355 5.02 19.31 7.57
C THR A 355 4.36 20.42 6.76
N ALA A 356 4.01 20.17 5.49
CA ALA A 356 3.27 21.12 4.66
C ALA A 356 1.87 21.42 5.24
N MET A 357 1.16 20.39 5.73
CA MET A 357 -0.13 20.58 6.41
C MET A 357 0.04 21.43 7.68
N ASP A 358 1.03 21.14 8.52
CA ASP A 358 1.31 21.88 9.77
C ASP A 358 1.72 23.34 9.53
N GLN A 359 2.24 23.65 8.34
CA GLN A 359 2.58 25.00 7.90
C GLN A 359 1.37 25.77 7.33
N GLY A 360 0.19 25.14 7.24
CA GLY A 360 -1.01 25.74 6.66
C GLY A 360 -0.93 25.89 5.15
N LEU A 361 -0.09 25.10 4.46
CA LEU A 361 0.02 25.17 2.99
C LEU A 361 -1.20 24.58 2.28
N ASP A 362 -2.05 23.83 2.97
CA ASP A 362 -3.34 23.35 2.44
C ASP A 362 -4.47 24.39 2.64
N ASP A 363 -4.28 25.42 3.48
CA ASP A 363 -5.32 26.42 3.80
C ASP A 363 -5.53 27.46 2.69
N TRP A 364 -4.57 27.56 1.77
CA TRP A 364 -4.51 28.60 0.74
C TRP A 364 -4.36 28.00 -0.64
N SER A 365 -5.11 28.54 -1.60
CA SER A 365 -4.65 28.45 -2.99
C SER A 365 -3.45 29.37 -3.19
N GLU A 366 -2.62 29.04 -4.16
CA GLU A 366 -1.45 29.84 -4.50
C GLU A 366 -1.84 31.28 -4.90
N GLN A 367 -2.92 31.43 -5.66
CA GLN A 367 -3.50 32.74 -5.97
C GLN A 367 -3.89 33.53 -4.71
N ALA A 368 -4.57 32.87 -3.76
CA ALA A 368 -5.01 33.53 -2.54
C ALA A 368 -3.82 33.94 -1.66
N MET A 369 -2.78 33.11 -1.60
CA MET A 369 -1.51 33.45 -0.93
C MET A 369 -0.88 34.70 -1.55
N MET A 370 -0.70 34.74 -2.87
CA MET A 370 -0.13 35.89 -3.57
C MET A 370 -0.97 37.16 -3.34
N ARG A 371 -2.29 37.08 -3.47
CA ARG A 371 -3.18 38.25 -3.32
C ARG A 371 -3.28 38.76 -1.89
N HIS A 372 -3.45 37.87 -0.93
CA HIS A 372 -3.86 38.23 0.41
C HIS A 372 -2.71 38.21 1.42
N VAL A 373 -1.67 37.43 1.19
CA VAL A 373 -0.49 37.37 2.07
C VAL A 373 0.64 38.21 1.48
N PHE A 374 1.05 37.95 0.23
CA PHE A 374 2.15 38.68 -0.41
C PHE A 374 1.76 40.07 -0.94
N LYS A 375 0.45 40.34 -1.00
CA LYS A 375 -0.14 41.61 -1.45
C LYS A 375 0.17 41.96 -2.91
N ALA A 376 0.51 40.97 -3.74
CA ALA A 376 0.74 41.15 -5.16
C ALA A 376 -0.54 41.57 -5.88
N SER A 377 -0.47 42.47 -6.86
CA SER A 377 -1.62 42.94 -7.64
C SER A 377 -2.32 41.80 -8.39
N GLN A 378 -3.58 42.04 -8.81
CA GLN A 378 -4.35 41.02 -9.54
C GLN A 378 -3.66 40.58 -10.82
N ASN A 379 -3.08 41.52 -11.57
CA ASN A 379 -2.40 41.23 -12.82
C ASN A 379 -1.14 40.36 -12.60
N ILE A 380 -0.34 40.67 -11.57
CA ILE A 380 0.86 39.90 -11.23
C ILE A 380 0.51 38.50 -10.72
N THR A 381 -0.55 38.40 -9.92
CA THR A 381 -1.05 37.11 -9.43
C THR A 381 -1.49 36.24 -10.60
N ASP A 382 -2.26 36.79 -11.54
CA ASP A 382 -2.78 36.07 -12.70
C ASP A 382 -1.63 35.60 -13.62
N GLU A 383 -0.67 36.48 -13.90
CA GLU A 383 0.53 36.15 -14.67
C GLU A 383 1.32 34.98 -14.06
N ILE A 384 1.62 35.03 -12.75
CA ILE A 384 2.39 33.97 -12.09
C ILE A 384 1.57 32.68 -12.02
N TRP A 385 0.30 32.74 -11.61
CA TRP A 385 -0.52 31.55 -11.44
C TRP A 385 -0.79 30.83 -12.76
N THR A 386 -1.07 31.56 -13.85
CA THR A 386 -1.33 30.94 -15.16
C THR A 386 -0.09 30.34 -15.83
N SER A 387 1.11 30.61 -15.29
CA SER A 387 2.37 30.01 -15.78
C SER A 387 2.55 28.54 -15.38
N SER A 388 1.80 28.09 -14.36
CA SER A 388 1.82 26.72 -13.82
C SER A 388 0.43 26.06 -13.96
N ASP A 389 0.39 24.73 -13.77
CA ASP A 389 -0.84 23.92 -13.85
C ASP A 389 -1.43 23.58 -12.45
N TYR A 390 -1.00 24.32 -11.43
CA TYR A 390 -1.21 24.00 -10.02
C TYR A 390 -1.89 25.13 -9.25
N ASP A 391 -2.85 24.74 -8.40
CA ASP A 391 -3.63 25.66 -7.56
C ASP A 391 -3.24 25.62 -6.09
N VAL A 392 -2.62 24.51 -5.66
CA VAL A 392 -2.32 24.21 -4.25
C VAL A 392 -0.85 23.82 -4.08
N PHE A 393 -0.24 24.35 -3.02
CA PHE A 393 1.21 24.25 -2.79
C PHE A 393 1.73 22.82 -2.70
N TRP A 394 1.00 21.92 -2.05
CA TRP A 394 1.49 20.55 -1.87
C TRP A 394 1.62 19.79 -3.20
N ASP A 395 0.65 19.96 -4.09
CA ASP A 395 0.69 19.32 -5.41
C ASP A 395 1.84 19.87 -6.24
N GLU A 396 2.08 21.19 -6.21
CA GLU A 396 3.20 21.81 -6.93
C GLU A 396 4.55 21.45 -6.30
N LEU A 397 4.65 21.41 -4.97
CA LEU A 397 5.85 20.92 -4.26
C LEU A 397 6.21 19.50 -4.67
N HIS A 398 5.22 18.59 -4.69
CA HIS A 398 5.46 17.21 -5.11
C HIS A 398 5.83 17.15 -6.59
N HIS A 399 5.19 17.95 -7.45
CA HIS A 399 5.57 18.07 -8.86
C HIS A 399 7.01 18.56 -9.02
N ASN A 400 7.37 19.70 -8.43
CA ASN A 400 8.69 20.31 -8.53
C ASN A 400 9.79 19.39 -8.00
N SER A 401 9.50 18.63 -6.92
CA SER A 401 10.44 17.64 -6.38
C SER A 401 10.77 16.52 -7.39
N ASN A 402 9.87 16.23 -8.33
CA ASN A 402 10.02 15.19 -9.34
C ASN A 402 10.47 15.76 -10.70
N LEU A 403 9.74 16.73 -11.23
CA LEU A 403 9.83 17.23 -12.60
C LEU A 403 10.58 18.56 -12.73
N GLY A 404 10.69 19.35 -11.67
CA GLY A 404 11.39 20.64 -11.68
C GLY A 404 12.92 20.51 -11.67
N LEU A 405 13.45 19.31 -11.44
CA LEU A 405 14.88 19.00 -11.37
C LEU A 405 15.34 18.39 -12.71
N ASP A 406 15.40 19.24 -13.74
CA ASP A 406 15.48 18.83 -15.15
C ASP A 406 16.90 18.79 -15.74
N GLY A 407 17.92 19.11 -14.93
CA GLY A 407 19.31 19.13 -15.33
C GLY A 407 19.81 20.40 -16.02
N SER A 408 18.92 21.32 -16.44
CA SER A 408 19.31 22.61 -17.06
C SER A 408 20.32 23.38 -16.21
N LYS A 409 21.11 24.26 -16.84
CA LYS A 409 22.13 25.08 -16.16
C LYS A 409 21.65 25.69 -14.83
N ASP A 410 20.42 26.20 -14.79
CA ASP A 410 19.84 26.89 -13.63
C ASP A 410 19.03 25.97 -12.69
N SER A 411 18.83 24.71 -13.05
CA SER A 411 18.21 23.71 -12.16
C SER A 411 19.12 23.34 -10.98
N MET A 412 18.53 23.15 -9.81
CA MET A 412 19.20 22.65 -8.59
C MET A 412 19.78 21.23 -8.73
N GLY A 413 19.24 20.44 -9.66
CA GLY A 413 19.61 19.03 -9.80
C GLY A 413 19.07 18.38 -11.07
N GLU A 414 19.34 17.09 -11.20
CA GLU A 414 18.84 16.27 -12.30
C GLU A 414 18.21 14.99 -11.79
N THR A 415 16.95 14.77 -12.18
CA THR A 415 16.23 13.54 -11.90
C THR A 415 16.56 12.48 -12.93
N LYS A 416 17.00 11.31 -12.45
CA LYS A 416 17.11 10.09 -13.24
C LYS A 416 15.76 9.39 -13.29
N TRP A 417 15.29 9.11 -14.50
CA TRP A 417 14.00 8.48 -14.77
C TRP A 417 14.15 7.06 -15.32
N LEU A 418 13.14 6.25 -15.05
CA LEU A 418 12.97 4.90 -15.60
C LEU A 418 11.57 4.77 -16.23
N CYS A 419 11.44 3.84 -17.17
CA CYS A 419 10.14 3.35 -17.65
C CYS A 419 10.19 1.81 -17.73
N ILE A 420 9.05 1.17 -18.05
CA ILE A 420 8.97 -0.28 -18.20
C ILE A 420 9.10 -0.64 -19.67
N ASP A 421 10.08 -1.48 -19.99
CA ASP A 421 10.29 -1.99 -21.35
C ASP A 421 9.09 -2.81 -21.82
N GLY A 422 8.57 -2.51 -23.01
CA GLY A 422 7.32 -3.08 -23.52
C GLY A 422 6.04 -2.59 -22.82
N GLY A 423 6.15 -1.59 -21.95
CA GLY A 423 5.06 -0.83 -21.38
C GLY A 423 4.55 -1.24 -19.99
N PHE A 424 3.84 -0.32 -19.33
CA PHE A 424 3.36 -0.42 -17.96
C PHE A 424 2.35 -1.53 -17.75
N ASN A 425 1.61 -1.97 -18.78
CA ASN A 425 0.76 -3.15 -18.70
C ASN A 425 1.52 -4.39 -18.20
N ARG A 426 2.83 -4.52 -18.47
CA ARG A 426 3.63 -5.63 -17.94
C ARG A 426 3.61 -5.71 -16.41
N LEU A 427 3.53 -4.57 -15.71
CA LEU A 427 3.42 -4.56 -14.25
C LEU A 427 2.05 -5.07 -13.79
N SER A 428 0.95 -4.69 -14.44
CA SER A 428 -0.38 -5.22 -14.08
C SER A 428 -0.55 -6.68 -14.47
N ASP A 429 -0.01 -7.09 -15.61
CA ASP A 429 -0.18 -8.44 -16.15
C ASP A 429 0.62 -9.46 -15.34
N ALA A 430 1.75 -9.07 -14.75
CA ALA A 430 2.54 -9.91 -13.87
C ALA A 430 1.80 -10.38 -12.60
N PHE A 431 0.66 -9.76 -12.25
CA PHE A 431 -0.21 -10.24 -11.16
C PHE A 431 -1.08 -11.42 -11.58
N LEU A 432 -1.39 -11.59 -12.88
CA LEU A 432 -2.39 -12.54 -13.37
C LEU A 432 -2.14 -13.98 -12.90
N PRO A 433 -0.89 -14.53 -12.92
CA PRO A 433 -0.64 -15.88 -12.41
C PRO A 433 -1.02 -16.10 -10.94
N HIS A 434 -1.11 -15.03 -10.15
CA HIS A 434 -1.35 -15.08 -8.71
C HIS A 434 -2.81 -14.74 -8.32
N VAL A 435 -3.55 -14.05 -9.19
CA VAL A 435 -4.90 -13.56 -8.88
C VAL A 435 -6.00 -14.15 -9.75
N ARG A 436 -5.67 -14.77 -10.90
CA ARG A 436 -6.68 -15.20 -11.91
C ARG A 436 -7.79 -16.09 -11.35
N ASP A 437 -7.47 -16.98 -10.41
CA ASP A 437 -8.44 -17.94 -9.84
C ASP A 437 -9.44 -17.26 -8.88
N ARG A 438 -9.20 -15.98 -8.55
CA ARG A 438 -10.01 -15.12 -7.68
C ARG A 438 -10.36 -13.79 -8.35
N LEU A 439 -10.27 -13.72 -9.69
CA LEU A 439 -10.57 -12.55 -10.49
C LEU A 439 -11.86 -12.74 -11.28
N THR A 440 -12.80 -11.83 -11.10
CA THR A 440 -14.00 -11.72 -11.93
C THR A 440 -13.93 -10.47 -12.78
N LEU A 441 -13.87 -10.64 -14.10
CA LEU A 441 -13.92 -9.57 -15.10
C LEU A 441 -15.36 -9.31 -15.56
N ASN A 442 -15.58 -8.19 -16.25
CA ASN A 442 -16.88 -7.79 -16.82
C ASN A 442 -18.02 -7.68 -15.79
N ARG A 443 -17.71 -7.33 -14.54
CA ARG A 443 -18.69 -7.18 -13.46
C ARG A 443 -18.63 -5.78 -12.87
N LYS A 444 -19.47 -4.90 -13.41
CA LYS A 444 -19.62 -3.51 -12.95
C LYS A 444 -20.54 -3.46 -11.74
N ILE A 445 -19.97 -3.29 -10.54
CA ILE A 445 -20.73 -3.07 -9.30
C ILE A 445 -21.54 -1.77 -9.41
N ARG A 446 -22.80 -1.83 -8.95
CA ARG A 446 -23.77 -0.74 -9.03
C ARG A 446 -24.32 -0.33 -7.68
N LYS A 447 -24.24 -1.21 -6.69
CA LYS A 447 -24.73 -0.94 -5.33
C LYS A 447 -23.84 -1.63 -4.31
N LEU A 448 -23.58 -0.92 -3.22
CA LEU A 448 -23.00 -1.42 -1.98
C LEU A 448 -24.02 -1.16 -0.87
N GLU A 449 -24.31 -2.14 -0.03
CA GLU A 449 -25.13 -1.91 1.16
C GLU A 449 -24.65 -2.73 2.37
N PRO A 450 -24.69 -2.16 3.59
CA PRO A 450 -24.46 -2.93 4.80
C PRO A 450 -25.66 -3.83 5.08
N VAL A 451 -25.40 -5.11 5.28
CA VAL A 451 -26.41 -6.11 5.64
C VAL A 451 -26.03 -6.77 6.96
N LYS A 452 -27.02 -7.35 7.65
CA LYS A 452 -26.78 -8.14 8.87
C LYS A 452 -26.61 -9.60 8.50
N GLY A 453 -25.44 -10.15 8.78
CA GLY A 453 -25.17 -11.58 8.67
C GLY A 453 -26.05 -12.39 9.62
N SER A 454 -26.14 -13.69 9.36
CA SER A 454 -26.91 -14.64 10.20
C SER A 454 -26.40 -14.74 11.64
N ASP A 455 -25.15 -14.32 11.87
CA ASP A 455 -24.47 -14.26 13.17
C ASP A 455 -24.65 -12.89 13.88
N GLY A 456 -25.39 -11.95 13.26
CA GLY A 456 -25.63 -10.60 13.77
C GLY A 456 -24.52 -9.59 13.46
N HIS A 457 -23.40 -10.03 12.87
CA HIS A 457 -22.33 -9.13 12.45
C HIS A 457 -22.73 -8.36 11.18
N THR A 458 -22.26 -7.12 11.06
CA THR A 458 -22.44 -6.36 9.82
C THR A 458 -21.57 -6.99 8.73
N ARG A 459 -22.11 -7.11 7.53
CA ARG A 459 -21.46 -7.56 6.29
C ARG A 459 -21.77 -6.54 5.20
N THR A 460 -21.11 -6.67 4.06
CA THR A 460 -21.36 -5.87 2.85
C THR A 460 -22.05 -6.74 1.80
N GLN A 461 -23.04 -6.19 1.11
CA GLN A 461 -23.64 -6.80 -0.07
C GLN A 461 -23.31 -5.93 -1.29
N LEU A 462 -22.71 -6.56 -2.29
CA LEU A 462 -22.42 -5.93 -3.58
C LEU A 462 -23.42 -6.41 -4.60
N SER A 463 -24.01 -5.49 -5.37
CA SER A 463 -24.97 -5.82 -6.42
C SER A 463 -24.56 -5.25 -7.78
N TRP A 464 -24.83 -6.02 -8.84
CA TRP A 464 -24.55 -5.66 -10.23
C TRP A 464 -25.70 -6.08 -11.15
N TYR A 465 -25.69 -5.56 -12.37
CA TYR A 465 -26.59 -6.03 -13.42
C TYR A 465 -25.87 -7.08 -14.27
N PRO A 466 -26.53 -8.19 -14.66
CA PRO A 466 -25.92 -9.19 -15.54
C PRO A 466 -25.51 -8.63 -16.91
N ASN A 467 -26.25 -7.65 -17.42
CA ASN A 467 -25.93 -6.90 -18.63
C ASN A 467 -26.71 -5.56 -18.67
N VAL A 468 -26.49 -4.75 -19.70
CA VAL A 468 -27.12 -3.42 -19.84
C VAL A 468 -28.64 -3.48 -19.99
N SER A 469 -29.19 -4.52 -20.62
CA SER A 469 -30.64 -4.68 -20.84
C SER A 469 -31.39 -5.28 -19.65
N ASN A 470 -30.74 -6.16 -18.87
CA ASN A 470 -31.33 -6.78 -17.70
C ASN A 470 -31.01 -5.96 -16.45
N ARG A 471 -32.01 -5.20 -15.98
CA ARG A 471 -31.90 -4.30 -14.83
C ARG A 471 -32.34 -4.93 -13.51
N THR A 472 -32.34 -6.26 -13.41
CA THR A 472 -32.52 -6.98 -12.14
C THR A 472 -31.15 -7.21 -11.50
N PHE A 473 -31.02 -6.89 -10.21
CA PHE A 473 -29.76 -7.10 -9.49
C PHE A 473 -29.47 -8.59 -9.29
N GLU A 474 -28.20 -8.94 -9.54
CA GLU A 474 -27.54 -10.05 -8.86
C GLU A 474 -26.69 -9.50 -7.73
N SER A 475 -26.51 -10.28 -6.67
CA SER A 475 -25.82 -9.82 -5.46
C SER A 475 -24.97 -10.91 -4.82
N LYS A 476 -23.93 -10.51 -4.10
CA LYS A 476 -23.11 -11.39 -3.25
C LYS A 476 -22.68 -10.66 -1.98
N GLU A 477 -22.60 -11.40 -0.88
CA GLU A 477 -22.23 -10.87 0.43
C GLU A 477 -20.80 -11.22 0.84
N TYR A 478 -20.15 -10.28 1.52
CA TYR A 478 -18.78 -10.38 2.03
C TYR A 478 -18.72 -9.75 3.41
N ASP A 479 -17.78 -10.19 4.24
CA ASP A 479 -17.59 -9.61 5.55
C ASP A 479 -17.02 -8.19 5.45
N TYR A 480 -16.13 -7.95 4.49
CA TYR A 480 -15.58 -6.62 4.18
C TYR A 480 -15.54 -6.35 2.67
N THR A 481 -15.65 -5.07 2.31
CA THR A 481 -15.37 -4.58 0.95
C THR A 481 -14.20 -3.60 0.97
N ILE A 482 -13.22 -3.82 0.11
CA ILE A 482 -12.19 -2.85 -0.25
C ILE A 482 -12.58 -2.23 -1.59
N MET A 483 -12.94 -0.95 -1.57
CA MET A 483 -13.35 -0.19 -2.75
C MET A 483 -12.13 0.48 -3.38
N ALA A 484 -11.63 -0.09 -4.48
CA ALA A 484 -10.49 0.45 -5.23
C ALA A 484 -10.91 1.28 -6.47
N ALA A 485 -12.21 1.36 -6.75
CA ALA A 485 -12.76 2.22 -7.79
C ALA A 485 -12.58 3.71 -7.41
N PRO A 486 -12.20 4.60 -8.36
CA PRO A 486 -12.05 6.01 -8.08
C PRO A 486 -13.41 6.65 -7.75
N PHE A 487 -13.40 7.75 -6.99
CA PHE A 487 -14.64 8.45 -6.61
C PHE A 487 -15.49 8.92 -7.79
N THR A 488 -14.86 9.21 -8.94
CA THR A 488 -15.59 9.49 -10.19
C THR A 488 -16.54 8.36 -10.59
N MET A 489 -16.20 7.10 -10.29
CA MET A 489 -17.04 5.94 -10.58
C MET A 489 -17.95 5.54 -9.43
N THR A 490 -17.52 5.71 -8.17
CA THR A 490 -18.37 5.40 -7.02
C THR A 490 -19.57 6.36 -6.92
N ARG A 491 -19.47 7.59 -7.47
CA ARG A 491 -20.59 8.53 -7.67
C ARG A 491 -21.77 7.95 -8.46
N PHE A 492 -21.53 6.95 -9.31
CA PHE A 492 -22.57 6.27 -10.10
C PHE A 492 -23.09 4.99 -9.43
N MET A 493 -22.70 4.73 -8.19
CA MET A 493 -23.16 3.60 -7.40
C MET A 493 -24.17 4.04 -6.35
N ASP A 494 -25.14 3.17 -6.05
CA ASP A 494 -25.98 3.31 -4.87
C ASP A 494 -25.15 2.89 -3.63
N LEU A 495 -24.70 3.86 -2.83
CA LEU A 495 -23.86 3.64 -1.65
C LEU A 495 -24.65 3.90 -0.35
N PRO A 496 -24.26 3.30 0.79
CA PRO A 496 -24.81 3.70 2.08
C PRO A 496 -24.35 5.12 2.42
N ARG A 497 -25.03 5.76 3.38
CA ARG A 497 -24.58 7.03 3.94
C ARG A 497 -23.36 6.81 4.82
N PHE A 498 -22.23 7.39 4.43
CA PHE A 498 -21.02 7.45 5.23
C PHE A 498 -21.04 8.70 6.15
N SER A 499 -19.97 8.90 6.89
CA SER A 499 -19.72 10.15 7.61
C SER A 499 -19.83 11.35 6.66
N SER A 500 -20.26 12.49 7.19
CA SER A 500 -20.49 13.69 6.37
C SER A 500 -19.25 14.11 5.56
N VAL A 501 -18.05 13.87 6.11
CA VAL A 501 -16.79 14.17 5.42
C VAL A 501 -16.57 13.22 4.24
N LEU A 502 -16.74 11.92 4.43
CA LEU A 502 -16.55 10.92 3.36
C LEU A 502 -17.63 11.02 2.27
N ASP A 503 -18.90 11.24 2.64
CA ASP A 503 -19.99 11.52 1.70
C ASP A 503 -19.66 12.76 0.84
N ARG A 504 -19.11 13.83 1.45
CA ARG A 504 -18.67 15.01 0.69
C ARG A 504 -17.48 14.73 -0.20
N ALA A 505 -16.47 13.98 0.26
CA ALA A 505 -15.32 13.60 -0.55
C ALA A 505 -15.74 12.86 -1.83
N ILE A 506 -16.69 11.93 -1.70
CA ILE A 506 -17.25 11.16 -2.82
C ILE A 506 -18.17 12.02 -3.71
N SER A 507 -18.84 13.04 -3.17
CA SER A 507 -19.81 13.85 -3.92
C SER A 507 -19.22 14.56 -5.15
N GLU A 508 -20.09 15.05 -6.04
CA GLU A 508 -19.74 15.84 -7.23
C GLU A 508 -18.88 17.06 -6.90
N ALA A 509 -19.23 17.80 -5.84
CA ALA A 509 -18.51 18.99 -5.39
C ALA A 509 -17.29 18.66 -4.49
N GLY A 510 -17.04 17.37 -4.26
CA GLY A 510 -16.01 16.86 -3.36
C GLY A 510 -14.61 16.86 -3.93
N LEU A 511 -13.94 15.72 -3.75
CA LEU A 511 -12.59 15.51 -4.26
C LEU A 511 -12.53 15.74 -5.77
N ARG A 512 -11.59 16.58 -6.20
CA ARG A 512 -11.44 17.01 -7.59
C ARG A 512 -10.50 16.10 -8.36
N PHE A 513 -10.68 16.06 -9.67
CA PHE A 513 -9.94 15.21 -10.60
C PHE A 513 -9.64 15.99 -11.88
N LYS A 514 -8.54 15.63 -12.53
CA LYS A 514 -8.11 16.22 -13.80
C LYS A 514 -7.95 15.13 -14.84
N SER A 515 -8.17 15.49 -16.10
CA SER A 515 -8.08 14.57 -17.22
C SER A 515 -6.87 14.83 -18.10
N ALA A 516 -6.71 13.93 -19.08
CA ALA A 516 -5.69 13.95 -20.11
C ALA A 516 -6.15 13.28 -21.39
N CYS A 517 -5.59 13.75 -22.50
CA CYS A 517 -5.67 13.13 -23.81
C CYS A 517 -4.27 12.85 -24.33
N LYS A 518 -4.12 11.69 -24.97
CA LYS A 518 -2.91 11.29 -25.66
C LYS A 518 -3.24 10.79 -27.06
N VAL A 519 -2.36 11.09 -28.01
CA VAL A 519 -2.44 10.62 -29.40
C VAL A 519 -1.04 10.20 -29.84
N ALA A 520 -0.88 8.97 -30.28
CA ALA A 520 0.38 8.45 -30.81
C ALA A 520 0.24 8.18 -32.31
N LEU A 521 1.09 8.79 -33.12
CA LEU A 521 1.09 8.66 -34.58
C LEU A 521 2.28 7.80 -35.00
N LEU A 522 2.01 6.78 -35.82
CA LEU A 522 3.03 5.88 -36.35
C LEU A 522 3.61 6.40 -37.65
N PHE A 523 4.94 6.54 -37.68
CA PHE A 523 5.72 6.92 -38.84
C PHE A 523 6.55 5.74 -39.33
N SER A 524 6.69 5.61 -40.65
CA SER A 524 7.47 4.53 -41.27
C SER A 524 8.96 4.60 -40.95
N GLU A 525 9.42 5.76 -40.47
CA GLU A 525 10.80 6.05 -40.16
C GLU A 525 10.91 7.00 -38.96
N ARG A 526 11.95 6.81 -38.14
CA ARG A 526 12.39 7.70 -37.07
C ARG A 526 13.17 8.90 -37.61
N PHE A 527 12.54 9.72 -38.43
CA PHE A 527 13.21 10.84 -39.11
C PHE A 527 13.79 11.88 -38.14
N TRP A 528 13.24 12.00 -36.92
CA TRP A 528 13.76 12.88 -35.87
C TRP A 528 15.11 12.42 -35.31
N GLU A 529 15.51 11.16 -35.50
CA GLU A 529 16.82 10.62 -35.09
C GLU A 529 17.92 10.84 -36.14
N LYS A 530 17.62 11.55 -37.24
CA LYS A 530 18.54 11.74 -38.38
C LYS A 530 19.04 13.18 -38.50
N GLY A 531 20.09 13.35 -39.31
CA GLY A 531 20.67 14.65 -39.64
C GLY A 531 21.61 15.20 -38.56
N ASP A 532 21.89 16.50 -38.61
CA ASP A 532 22.89 17.16 -37.76
C ASP A 532 22.41 17.40 -36.32
N ARG A 533 21.10 17.37 -36.06
CA ARG A 533 20.48 17.61 -34.75
C ARG A 533 19.50 16.48 -34.38
N PRO A 534 19.97 15.24 -34.22
CA PRO A 534 19.11 14.10 -33.95
C PRO A 534 18.51 14.20 -32.53
N ILE A 535 17.25 13.82 -32.39
CA ILE A 535 16.51 13.82 -31.13
C ILE A 535 16.36 12.39 -30.63
N PHE A 536 16.82 12.11 -29.41
CA PHE A 536 16.69 10.80 -28.77
C PHE A 536 15.93 10.96 -27.45
N GLY A 537 14.70 10.45 -27.39
CA GLY A 537 13.80 10.66 -26.26
C GLY A 537 13.44 12.14 -26.02
N GLY A 538 12.96 12.45 -24.82
CA GLY A 538 12.54 13.81 -24.49
C GLY A 538 11.23 14.23 -25.18
N TYR A 539 10.98 15.53 -25.25
CA TYR A 539 9.81 16.09 -25.94
C TYR A 539 10.09 17.46 -26.57
N SER A 540 9.41 17.75 -27.68
CA SER A 540 9.45 19.07 -28.33
C SER A 540 8.14 19.82 -28.12
N LYS A 541 8.22 21.15 -28.21
CA LYS A 541 7.08 22.07 -28.04
C LYS A 541 6.73 22.71 -29.38
N PRO A 542 5.69 22.25 -30.10
CA PRO A 542 5.23 22.89 -31.32
C PRO A 542 4.66 24.28 -31.01
N SER A 543 4.51 25.15 -32.01
CA SER A 543 3.93 26.48 -31.82
C SER A 543 2.45 26.46 -31.41
N SER A 544 1.78 25.31 -31.52
CA SER A 544 0.40 25.13 -31.10
C SER A 544 0.29 24.99 -29.58
N ASP A 545 -0.30 26.00 -28.95
CA ASP A 545 -0.61 25.99 -27.51
C ASP A 545 -1.58 24.89 -27.11
N SER A 546 -2.41 24.38 -28.02
CA SER A 546 -3.33 23.27 -27.77
C SER A 546 -2.66 21.90 -27.90
N VAL A 547 -1.61 21.76 -28.73
CA VAL A 547 -0.82 20.51 -28.80
C VAL A 547 0.24 20.45 -27.71
N GLY A 548 0.97 21.54 -27.44
CA GLY A 548 1.85 21.74 -26.27
C GLY A 548 3.11 20.87 -26.19
N ALA A 549 3.01 19.55 -26.22
CA ALA A 549 4.16 18.65 -26.12
C ALA A 549 4.04 17.42 -27.04
N LEU A 550 5.14 17.10 -27.72
CA LEU A 550 5.32 15.95 -28.61
C LEU A 550 6.50 15.12 -28.10
N TYR A 551 6.21 13.96 -27.53
CA TYR A 551 7.16 13.04 -26.91
C TYR A 551 7.73 12.05 -27.93
N TYR A 552 9.03 11.79 -27.81
CA TYR A 552 9.74 10.82 -28.64
C TYR A 552 10.01 9.52 -27.86
N PRO A 553 10.12 8.36 -28.53
CA PRO A 553 10.38 7.09 -27.86
C PRO A 553 11.76 7.09 -27.22
N VAL A 554 11.88 6.38 -26.09
CA VAL A 554 13.16 6.15 -25.38
C VAL A 554 13.74 4.76 -25.64
N TYR A 555 13.14 4.04 -26.59
CA TYR A 555 13.49 2.70 -27.01
C TYR A 555 13.62 2.64 -28.54
N GLY A 556 14.31 1.62 -29.03
CA GLY A 556 14.55 1.47 -30.47
C GLY A 556 15.41 2.58 -31.08
N LEU A 557 16.24 3.23 -30.25
CA LEU A 557 17.07 4.36 -30.66
C LEU A 557 18.10 3.90 -31.71
N ASN A 558 18.26 4.67 -32.78
CA ASN A 558 19.11 4.38 -33.95
C ASN A 558 18.75 3.09 -34.72
N GLU A 559 17.55 2.56 -34.54
CA GLU A 559 17.07 1.42 -35.33
C GLU A 559 16.34 1.88 -36.60
N SER A 560 16.42 1.09 -37.68
CA SER A 560 15.74 1.40 -38.95
C SER A 560 14.24 1.04 -38.97
N ARG A 561 13.65 0.74 -37.81
CA ARG A 561 12.23 0.38 -37.69
C ARG A 561 11.33 1.63 -37.66
N PRO A 562 10.01 1.47 -37.84
CA PRO A 562 9.04 2.52 -37.58
C PRO A 562 9.19 3.16 -36.19
N GLY A 563 8.55 4.31 -35.98
CA GLY A 563 8.57 5.00 -34.69
C GLY A 563 7.27 5.74 -34.41
N LEU A 564 6.99 5.97 -33.13
CA LEU A 564 5.83 6.75 -32.68
C LEU A 564 6.26 8.15 -32.22
N ILE A 565 5.50 9.18 -32.59
CA ILE A 565 5.52 10.46 -31.87
C ILE A 565 4.21 10.57 -31.10
N MET A 566 4.29 10.88 -29.80
CA MET A 566 3.12 10.94 -28.93
C MET A 566 2.84 12.37 -28.48
N HIS A 567 1.67 12.88 -28.81
CA HIS A 567 1.08 14.05 -28.18
C HIS A 567 0.52 13.70 -26.80
N TYR A 568 0.73 14.57 -25.81
CA TYR A 568 0.10 14.47 -24.50
C TYR A 568 -0.28 15.85 -23.96
N ARG A 569 -1.55 16.01 -23.60
CA ARG A 569 -2.06 17.16 -22.83
C ARG A 569 -3.00 16.78 -21.71
N GLY A 570 -2.94 17.56 -20.64
CA GLY A 570 -3.83 17.48 -19.48
C GLY A 570 -4.65 18.75 -19.29
N GLY A 571 -5.57 18.72 -18.32
CA GLY A 571 -6.39 19.86 -17.92
C GLY A 571 -7.43 20.28 -18.94
N ASP A 572 -7.79 21.56 -18.95
CA ASP A 572 -8.90 22.05 -19.78
C ASP A 572 -8.70 21.72 -21.26
N TRP A 573 -7.46 21.79 -21.77
CA TRP A 573 -7.15 21.36 -23.13
C TRP A 573 -7.61 19.93 -23.43
N SER A 574 -7.32 18.99 -22.53
CA SER A 574 -7.78 17.61 -22.69
C SER A 574 -9.29 17.47 -22.61
N ASP A 575 -9.96 18.28 -21.78
CA ASP A 575 -11.41 18.27 -21.66
C ASP A 575 -12.08 18.77 -22.94
N ARG A 576 -11.45 19.73 -23.65
CA ARG A 576 -11.91 20.19 -24.97
C ARG A 576 -11.65 19.16 -26.06
N PHE A 577 -10.51 18.47 -26.05
CA PHE A 577 -10.17 17.47 -27.08
C PHE A 577 -11.11 16.26 -27.13
N VAL A 578 -11.90 16.03 -26.10
CA VAL A 578 -12.99 15.03 -26.11
C VAL A 578 -14.05 15.35 -27.16
N SER A 579 -14.24 16.64 -27.50
CA SER A 579 -15.23 17.08 -28.50
C SER A 579 -14.78 16.87 -29.95
N PHE A 580 -13.50 16.56 -30.18
CA PHE A 580 -12.96 16.33 -31.52
C PHE A 580 -13.29 14.91 -31.95
N SER A 581 -13.48 14.70 -33.26
CA SER A 581 -13.35 13.37 -33.83
C SER A 581 -11.91 12.88 -33.68
N ASP A 582 -11.73 11.56 -33.80
CA ASP A 582 -10.39 10.98 -33.76
C ASP A 582 -9.52 11.54 -34.89
N GLU A 583 -10.07 11.65 -36.11
CA GLU A 583 -9.34 12.14 -37.28
C GLU A 583 -8.92 13.61 -37.13
N GLU A 584 -9.80 14.48 -36.63
CA GLU A 584 -9.48 15.90 -36.44
C GLU A 584 -8.36 16.08 -35.41
N HIS A 585 -8.43 15.34 -34.30
CA HIS A 585 -7.37 15.39 -33.29
C HIS A 585 -6.05 14.85 -33.84
N VAL A 586 -6.08 13.73 -34.59
CA VAL A 586 -4.88 13.16 -35.23
C VAL A 586 -4.27 14.14 -36.24
N GLN A 587 -5.07 14.77 -37.09
CA GLN A 587 -4.56 15.74 -38.06
C GLN A 587 -4.00 16.99 -37.37
N THR A 588 -4.65 17.49 -36.32
CA THR A 588 -4.12 18.61 -35.50
C THR A 588 -2.73 18.29 -34.93
N VAL A 589 -2.54 17.05 -34.46
CA VAL A 589 -1.23 16.58 -33.96
C VAL A 589 -0.22 16.44 -35.11
N LEU A 590 -0.64 15.88 -36.25
CA LEU A 590 0.22 15.74 -37.43
C LEU A 590 0.69 17.11 -37.96
N ASP A 591 -0.20 18.11 -37.99
CA ASP A 591 0.12 19.49 -38.36
C ASP A 591 1.20 20.06 -37.45
N SER A 592 1.10 19.80 -36.15
CA SER A 592 2.09 20.24 -35.17
C SER A 592 3.42 19.51 -35.34
N ILE A 593 3.43 18.22 -35.67
CA ILE A 593 4.65 17.47 -36.00
C ILE A 593 5.31 18.03 -37.26
N ALA A 594 4.53 18.26 -38.33
CA ALA A 594 5.02 18.85 -39.57
C ALA A 594 5.57 20.27 -39.36
N SER A 595 4.96 21.05 -38.45
CA SER A 595 5.44 22.40 -38.12
C SER A 595 6.85 22.41 -37.49
N LEU A 596 7.22 21.33 -36.79
CA LEU A 596 8.54 21.16 -36.19
C LEU A 596 9.55 20.56 -37.15
N HIS A 597 9.13 19.55 -37.91
CA HIS A 597 10.03 18.66 -38.65
C HIS A 597 9.98 18.81 -40.17
N GLY A 598 9.12 19.69 -40.68
CA GLY A 598 8.88 19.92 -42.10
C GLY A 598 7.76 19.04 -42.68
N GLU A 599 7.22 19.47 -43.82
CA GLU A 599 6.08 18.81 -44.49
C GLU A 599 6.35 17.36 -44.89
N GLN A 600 7.63 16.97 -45.11
CA GLN A 600 7.98 15.57 -45.39
C GLN A 600 7.55 14.59 -44.29
N ALA A 601 7.30 15.05 -43.06
CA ALA A 601 6.78 14.20 -42.00
C ALA A 601 5.42 13.57 -42.38
N ARG A 602 4.61 14.25 -43.21
CA ARG A 602 3.32 13.71 -43.68
C ARG A 602 3.48 12.53 -44.62
N ASP A 603 4.50 12.55 -45.47
CA ASP A 603 4.80 11.44 -46.39
C ASP A 603 5.22 10.17 -45.63
N LEU A 604 5.77 10.34 -44.43
CA LEU A 604 6.22 9.25 -43.55
C LEU A 604 5.12 8.77 -42.59
N TYR A 605 4.03 9.54 -42.42
CA TYR A 605 2.92 9.14 -41.57
C TYR A 605 2.18 7.96 -42.21
N THR A 606 2.09 6.85 -41.47
CA THR A 606 1.55 5.59 -42.02
C THR A 606 0.02 5.57 -42.11
N GLY A 607 -0.66 6.58 -41.56
CA GLY A 607 -2.11 6.55 -41.35
C GLY A 607 -2.56 5.80 -40.09
N ASN A 608 -1.65 5.11 -39.39
CA ASN A 608 -1.98 4.40 -38.16
C ASN A 608 -1.73 5.26 -36.92
N TYR A 609 -2.64 5.19 -35.96
CA TYR A 609 -2.55 5.94 -34.71
C TYR A 609 -3.26 5.21 -33.58
N GLU A 610 -2.98 5.64 -32.35
CA GLU A 610 -3.77 5.33 -31.17
C GLU A 610 -4.15 6.64 -30.46
N ARG A 611 -5.39 6.75 -29.98
CA ARG A 611 -5.90 7.91 -29.25
C ARG A 611 -6.60 7.46 -27.99
N LEU A 612 -6.35 8.14 -26.87
CA LEU A 612 -7.10 7.97 -25.65
C LEU A 612 -7.29 9.32 -24.95
N CYS A 613 -8.54 9.72 -24.78
CA CYS A 613 -8.94 10.76 -23.86
C CYS A 613 -9.58 10.12 -22.63
N TRP A 614 -9.00 10.31 -21.45
CA TRP A 614 -9.42 9.61 -20.23
C TRP A 614 -10.81 10.00 -19.72
N LEU A 615 -11.34 11.16 -20.09
CA LEU A 615 -12.75 11.50 -19.85
C LEU A 615 -13.72 10.56 -20.59
N GLN A 616 -13.29 9.95 -21.69
CA GLN A 616 -14.10 8.99 -22.46
C GLN A 616 -13.97 7.55 -21.95
N ASP A 617 -13.04 7.26 -21.03
CA ASP A 617 -12.90 5.93 -20.44
C ASP A 617 -14.08 5.64 -19.49
N GLU A 618 -14.88 4.64 -19.81
CA GLU A 618 -16.12 4.32 -19.08
C GLU A 618 -15.91 3.69 -17.69
N HIS A 619 -14.67 3.41 -17.30
CA HIS A 619 -14.30 2.76 -16.05
C HIS A 619 -13.51 3.66 -15.09
N THR A 620 -13.06 4.83 -15.55
CA THR A 620 -12.40 5.81 -14.69
C THR A 620 -13.00 7.22 -14.83
N ALA A 621 -13.53 7.57 -16.00
CA ALA A 621 -14.10 8.87 -16.34
C ALA A 621 -13.17 10.07 -16.05
N THR A 622 -11.87 9.85 -15.93
CA THR A 622 -10.82 10.85 -15.63
C THR A 622 -9.43 10.20 -15.64
N SER A 623 -8.38 11.01 -15.49
CA SER A 623 -6.98 10.57 -15.42
C SER A 623 -6.45 10.43 -13.99
N TRP A 624 -6.44 11.51 -13.21
CA TRP A 624 -5.88 11.51 -11.84
C TRP A 624 -6.63 12.45 -10.90
N CYS A 625 -6.48 12.20 -9.61
CA CYS A 625 -6.98 13.04 -8.54
C CYS A 625 -6.16 14.32 -8.46
N ARG A 626 -6.84 15.44 -8.27
CA ARG A 626 -6.23 16.77 -8.12
C ARG A 626 -6.92 17.48 -6.96
N PRO A 627 -6.51 17.26 -5.72
CA PRO A 627 -7.18 17.82 -4.55
C PRO A 627 -7.14 19.34 -4.55
N ASP A 628 -8.21 19.93 -4.02
CA ASP A 628 -8.38 21.38 -3.90
C ASP A 628 -7.99 21.85 -2.48
N VAL A 629 -8.02 23.15 -2.24
CA VAL A 629 -7.73 23.78 -0.94
C VAL A 629 -8.45 23.06 0.21
N ALA A 630 -7.71 22.79 1.29
CA ALA A 630 -8.13 22.12 2.52
C ALA A 630 -8.62 20.66 2.35
N GLN A 631 -8.56 20.09 1.14
CA GLN A 631 -9.07 18.75 0.91
C GLN A 631 -8.15 17.66 1.45
N HIS A 632 -6.83 17.88 1.50
CA HIS A 632 -5.91 16.92 2.10
C HIS A 632 -6.12 16.82 3.60
N GLU A 633 -6.09 17.96 4.30
CA GLU A 633 -6.23 18.01 5.75
C GLU A 633 -7.58 17.41 6.20
N LEU A 634 -8.65 17.71 5.44
CA LEU A 634 -10.01 17.27 5.73
C LEU A 634 -10.28 15.80 5.38
N TYR A 635 -9.91 15.36 4.17
CA TYR A 635 -10.38 14.06 3.66
C TYR A 635 -9.46 12.89 3.96
N ILE A 636 -8.13 13.09 4.03
CA ILE A 636 -7.18 11.99 4.30
C ILE A 636 -7.50 11.26 5.62
N PRO A 637 -7.81 11.94 6.74
CA PRO A 637 -8.20 11.27 7.98
C PRO A 637 -9.50 10.46 7.87
N ALA A 638 -10.43 10.86 6.99
CA ALA A 638 -11.67 10.10 6.76
C ALA A 638 -11.37 8.76 6.06
N TYR A 639 -10.38 8.70 5.17
CA TYR A 639 -9.99 7.46 4.48
C TYR A 639 -9.35 6.41 5.40
N HIS A 640 -8.86 6.82 6.58
CA HIS A 640 -8.26 5.95 7.59
C HIS A 640 -9.31 5.31 8.52
N GLN A 641 -10.59 5.64 8.34
CA GLN A 641 -11.70 5.10 9.10
C GLN A 641 -12.42 4.02 8.29
N THR A 642 -12.67 2.87 8.91
CA THR A 642 -13.51 1.84 8.30
C THR A 642 -14.97 2.14 8.65
N GLU A 643 -15.79 2.32 7.63
CA GLU A 643 -17.22 2.61 7.79
C GLU A 643 -18.02 1.54 7.05
N HIS A 644 -19.05 0.98 7.69
CA HIS A 644 -19.90 -0.07 7.10
C HIS A 644 -19.08 -1.26 6.55
N ASN A 645 -18.01 -1.65 7.24
CA ASN A 645 -17.04 -2.67 6.79
C ASN A 645 -16.47 -2.39 5.39
N THR A 646 -16.37 -1.12 5.01
CA THR A 646 -15.86 -0.66 3.73
C THR A 646 -14.59 0.17 3.93
N ILE A 647 -13.58 -0.13 3.12
CA ILE A 647 -12.29 0.58 3.09
C ILE A 647 -12.07 1.09 1.67
N PHE A 648 -11.95 2.40 1.50
CA PHE A 648 -11.62 2.99 0.20
C PHE A 648 -10.11 3.00 0.01
N ILE A 649 -9.62 2.59 -1.15
CA ILE A 649 -8.22 2.66 -1.56
C ILE A 649 -8.11 3.16 -3.01
N GLY A 650 -6.90 3.46 -3.45
CA GLY A 650 -6.64 4.06 -4.75
C GLY A 650 -5.77 5.30 -4.58
N GLU A 651 -5.14 5.72 -5.68
CA GLU A 651 -4.29 6.91 -5.70
C GLU A 651 -4.99 8.13 -5.06
N HIS A 652 -6.26 8.40 -5.40
CA HIS A 652 -7.10 9.45 -4.80
C HIS A 652 -7.26 9.43 -3.26
N THR A 653 -6.81 8.38 -2.58
CA THR A 653 -6.82 8.27 -1.10
C THR A 653 -5.42 8.36 -0.47
N ALA A 654 -4.39 8.64 -1.28
CA ALA A 654 -3.01 8.82 -0.86
C ALA A 654 -2.66 10.32 -0.72
N PRO A 655 -1.58 10.68 -0.02
CA PRO A 655 -1.13 12.06 0.08
C PRO A 655 -0.43 12.57 -1.19
N THR A 656 0.02 11.69 -2.09
CA THR A 656 0.55 12.07 -3.41
C THR A 656 -0.38 11.55 -4.49
N GLN A 657 -0.47 12.24 -5.63
CA GLN A 657 -1.43 11.94 -6.69
C GLN A 657 -0.77 11.71 -8.05
N ALA A 658 -1.50 11.12 -9.00
CA ALA A 658 -1.03 10.83 -10.36
C ALA A 658 0.11 9.80 -10.51
N TRP A 659 0.53 9.12 -9.42
CA TRP A 659 1.63 8.16 -9.45
C TRP A 659 1.23 6.73 -9.07
N VAL A 660 1.99 5.77 -9.59
CA VAL A 660 1.86 4.34 -9.23
C VAL A 660 2.17 4.13 -7.75
N SER A 661 3.14 4.88 -7.20
CA SER A 661 3.52 4.85 -5.78
C SER A 661 2.33 5.17 -4.88
N SER A 662 1.51 6.16 -5.24
CA SER A 662 0.28 6.55 -4.55
C SER A 662 -0.71 5.39 -4.45
N SER A 663 -0.90 4.69 -5.57
CA SER A 663 -1.78 3.51 -5.63
C SER A 663 -1.28 2.40 -4.70
N LEU A 664 0.04 2.12 -4.68
CA LEU A 664 0.64 1.10 -3.83
C LEU A 664 0.63 1.50 -2.35
N HIS A 665 0.92 2.75 -2.01
CA HIS A 665 0.84 3.26 -0.65
C HIS A 665 -0.58 3.09 -0.08
N SER A 666 -1.61 3.45 -0.86
CA SER A 666 -3.00 3.25 -0.45
C SER A 666 -3.37 1.78 -0.26
N SER A 667 -2.80 0.86 -1.06
CA SER A 667 -2.99 -0.59 -0.88
C SER A 667 -2.38 -1.11 0.42
N VAL A 668 -1.17 -0.66 0.76
CA VAL A 668 -0.52 -1.00 2.03
C VAL A 668 -1.38 -0.49 3.18
N ARG A 669 -1.78 0.79 3.14
CA ARG A 669 -2.66 1.41 4.13
C ARG A 669 -3.95 0.61 4.31
N GLY A 670 -4.70 0.35 3.23
CA GLY A 670 -5.98 -0.36 3.30
C GLY A 670 -5.86 -1.81 3.75
N SER A 671 -4.78 -2.50 3.38
CA SER A 671 -4.52 -3.87 3.83
C SER A 671 -4.20 -3.89 5.34
N VAL A 672 -3.34 -2.98 5.81
CA VAL A 672 -3.03 -2.83 7.24
C VAL A 672 -4.28 -2.43 8.02
N GLN A 673 -5.09 -1.51 7.50
CA GLN A 673 -6.37 -1.11 8.08
C GLN A 673 -7.28 -2.32 8.30
N LEU A 674 -7.50 -3.14 7.26
CA LEU A 674 -8.31 -4.35 7.37
C LEU A 674 -7.75 -5.32 8.42
N LEU A 675 -6.43 -5.55 8.42
CA LEU A 675 -5.80 -6.47 9.38
C LEU A 675 -6.01 -6.00 10.83
N LEU A 676 -5.92 -4.69 11.08
CA LEU A 676 -6.22 -4.12 12.41
C LEU A 676 -7.70 -4.27 12.79
N GLU A 677 -8.65 -4.06 11.87
CA GLU A 677 -10.08 -4.31 12.10
C GLU A 677 -10.37 -5.78 12.46
N LEU A 678 -9.62 -6.71 11.86
CA LEU A 678 -9.70 -8.15 12.15
C LEU A 678 -8.95 -8.54 13.44
N GLY A 679 -8.19 -7.63 14.04
CA GLY A 679 -7.34 -7.91 15.19
C GLY A 679 -6.09 -8.72 14.89
N LEU A 680 -5.69 -8.79 13.61
CA LEU A 680 -4.49 -9.45 13.09
C LEU A 680 -3.30 -8.48 13.18
N VAL A 681 -2.92 -8.11 14.40
CA VAL A 681 -1.90 -7.09 14.68
C VAL A 681 -0.51 -7.53 14.20
N ASP A 682 -0.17 -8.81 14.38
CA ASP A 682 1.15 -9.32 13.98
C ASP A 682 1.29 -9.30 12.46
N GLU A 683 0.26 -9.72 11.74
CA GLU A 683 0.19 -9.62 10.27
C GLU A 683 0.22 -8.17 9.79
N ALA A 684 -0.48 -7.26 10.49
CA ALA A 684 -0.45 -5.83 10.19
C ALA A 684 0.98 -5.26 10.34
N LYS A 685 1.68 -5.62 11.42
CA LYS A 685 3.08 -5.23 11.65
C LYS A 685 4.04 -5.85 10.65
N GLU A 686 3.86 -7.12 10.28
CA GLU A 686 4.65 -7.80 9.25
C GLU A 686 4.51 -7.08 7.90
N LEU A 687 3.27 -6.80 7.48
CA LEU A 687 3.01 -6.11 6.22
C LEU A 687 3.56 -4.67 6.25
N ASN A 688 3.35 -3.96 7.35
CA ASN A 688 3.89 -2.63 7.57
C ASN A 688 5.43 -2.61 7.49
N GLN A 689 6.11 -3.56 8.13
CA GLN A 689 7.56 -3.69 8.07
C GLN A 689 8.04 -4.03 6.65
N ARG A 690 7.33 -4.92 5.94
CA ARG A 690 7.69 -5.33 4.57
C ARG A 690 7.64 -4.17 3.59
N TRP A 691 6.62 -3.34 3.68
CA TRP A 691 6.38 -2.27 2.70
C TRP A 691 6.88 -0.91 3.15
N MET A 692 6.66 -0.55 4.42
CA MET A 692 7.00 0.76 4.97
C MET A 692 8.27 0.75 5.83
N GLY A 693 8.84 -0.43 6.12
CA GLY A 693 9.93 -0.59 7.10
C GLY A 693 11.20 0.22 6.85
N ARG A 694 11.46 0.62 5.60
CA ARG A 694 12.58 1.51 5.25
C ARG A 694 12.45 2.92 5.83
N TRP A 695 11.23 3.34 6.18
CA TRP A 695 10.90 4.71 6.59
C TRP A 695 10.34 4.80 8.02
N ILE A 696 10.15 3.66 8.69
CA ILE A 696 9.69 3.59 10.08
C ILE A 696 10.74 4.24 11.01
N LYS A 697 10.29 5.14 11.88
CA LYS A 697 11.09 5.73 12.95
C LYS A 697 10.48 5.36 14.31
N LEU A 698 11.19 4.50 15.05
CA LEU A 698 10.75 4.00 16.37
C LEU A 698 11.07 4.98 17.49
#